data_AF-A0A7J6L808-F1
#
_entry.id   AF-A0A7J6L808-F1
#
_cell.length_a   1.000
_cell.length_b   1.000
_cell.length_c   1.000
_cell.angle_alpha   90.00
_cell.angle_beta   90.00
_cell.angle_gamma   90.00
#
_symmetry.space_group_name_H-M   'P 1'
#
loop_
_entity.id
_entity.type
_entity.pdbx_description
1 polymer ?
#
loop_
_entity_poly.entity_id
_entity_poly.type
_entity_poly.pdbx_seq_one_letter_code
_entity_poly.pdbx_strand_id
1 'polypeptide(L)'
;MQAAVERGRRLRECLPAVAAAVDWDERTFENEGQSLWKCLRVGILDAGKEPRVLDEIEDAAVNAAWEFILKIMERSPRSGRQVLECVAILSPSVPWLHGFARVSSPSRLALWRIALGKRPSPADPAQVMHRLMSGVRAVGEKSPSWDDLLRPLDSVLANRHFLDQLVDCMSSDERAQFTTECRIGRFVVRGSSLSDDEVASEGAVEGASDGSPSVSDRRMAERPGVDVASGKDIVQSLITSTAEAMEVASVCLDNYFHLDGLSPQCDYNNIARQCLQDLKRLSARLDNLKARLLFFGPCQTGRTSLVAALVGFPMETVDTRTALTTEWHHSPSLVVPRIVMPLQLNEHLQEWEASLMTRRHDEEEDGPALRAPLPCSAEGVEAVNALMQRVNGIVWAGREKGIITEQQARLLTHPEMALSIFTDFGHPTSTTPDGDRPGELILVDAPSPDGKLFDAGSMSQMLRVQAKQSNGMILVVDASRHPTAADFPSLINLLRSFQSDGCLRAEDLWIVGNCVDRLPDFHLPDDGRAGCEAAARSSLREVFAPVLAVESRMESGNERCLVASARLASLGEYGKWKMHTLFGHGRKKSSAVMNTTAMMELGKDTWFANIASVLHGIHWAASVRGMSLKAWDKEMRVLMSHGKVQGLVASSILGPACTSMMQRSVELTLHQLRAIVGDFTEEISALSGGNVDDQRGADSHKLDQLRAVFATFLADVESRVAAAFLELPGEEESCGEVIQEAMKSDELVRFEDVSSSPVLEYLRRVSEQAMEEWNGAYTVCANQAYKSTVTALEKWTRTVGHHLRRSRADGALRKRVAERLSSLHDRISDGPFECIPPENAWKDIILDTVKKDVSVVKQQSLFSRAKEYELHRPAVDKFLRAFHALWSAQVEADSVTNFVNPIKHNFEEICEVLCTPPSSLGGESPDGSTDFAFVPVLSRALDKLKDFHLGMGDDGRDSMRLDKQRCKGVQAEVSEAVEAVKDMDCYHRKELGGVSPSKSWFPWM
;
A
#
# COMPACT_ATOMS: atom_id res chain seq x y z
N MET A 1 -50.25 18.52 8.95
CA MET A 1 -50.91 17.20 9.10
C MET A 1 -50.99 16.44 7.77
N GLN A 2 -51.65 16.93 6.72
CA GLN A 2 -51.69 16.24 5.40
C GLN A 2 -50.30 16.02 4.77
N ALA A 3 -49.38 17.00 4.86
CA ALA A 3 -48.01 16.85 4.37
C ALA A 3 -47.18 15.80 5.15
N ALA A 4 -47.43 15.62 6.45
CA ALA A 4 -46.75 14.62 7.28
C ALA A 4 -47.25 13.20 6.95
N VAL A 5 -48.56 13.05 6.72
CA VAL A 5 -49.17 11.79 6.28
C VAL A 5 -48.58 11.32 4.94
N GLU A 6 -48.39 12.25 4.00
CA GLU A 6 -47.82 11.94 2.67
C GLU A 6 -46.32 11.60 2.74
N ARG A 7 -45.55 12.26 3.63
CA ARG A 7 -44.10 12.00 3.81
C ARG A 7 -43.80 10.62 4.40
N GLY A 8 -44.66 10.11 5.29
CA GLY A 8 -44.52 8.76 5.86
C GLY A 8 -45.16 7.64 5.03
N ARG A 9 -45.90 7.98 3.97
CA ARG A 9 -46.67 7.02 3.17
C ARG A 9 -45.77 6.02 2.45
N ARG A 10 -44.74 6.51 1.75
CA ARG A 10 -43.79 5.66 1.00
C ARG A 10 -43.03 4.69 1.88
N LEU A 11 -42.63 5.12 3.07
CA LEU A 11 -41.98 4.25 4.05
C LEU A 11 -42.94 3.14 4.49
N ARG A 12 -44.17 3.48 4.89
CA ARG A 12 -45.20 2.51 5.33
C ARG A 12 -45.61 1.52 4.24
N GLU A 13 -45.72 1.96 2.99
CA GLU A 13 -46.01 1.07 1.85
C GLU A 13 -44.86 0.10 1.53
N CYS A 14 -43.61 0.50 1.81
CA CYS A 14 -42.43 -0.31 1.52
C CYS A 14 -42.12 -1.36 2.61
N LEU A 15 -42.45 -1.08 3.88
CA LEU A 15 -42.08 -1.90 5.03
C LEU A 15 -42.58 -3.37 4.97
N PRO A 16 -43.79 -3.69 4.49
CA PRO A 16 -44.23 -5.09 4.36
C PRO A 16 -43.35 -5.91 3.40
N ALA A 17 -42.93 -5.31 2.28
CA ALA A 17 -42.05 -5.96 1.31
C ALA A 17 -40.63 -6.13 1.90
N VAL A 18 -40.14 -5.14 2.65
CA VAL A 18 -38.86 -5.22 3.38
C VAL A 18 -38.88 -6.35 4.42
N ALA A 19 -39.99 -6.51 5.14
CA ALA A 19 -40.14 -7.59 6.10
C ALA A 19 -40.09 -8.98 5.44
N ALA A 20 -40.76 -9.15 4.30
CA ALA A 20 -40.66 -10.39 3.53
C ALA A 20 -39.24 -10.64 2.98
N ALA A 21 -38.49 -9.57 2.68
CA ALA A 21 -37.16 -9.67 2.08
C ALA A 21 -36.03 -10.06 3.03
N VAL A 22 -36.26 -9.98 4.35
CA VAL A 22 -35.31 -10.47 5.36
C VAL A 22 -35.02 -11.95 5.13
N ASP A 23 -36.06 -12.73 4.80
CA ASP A 23 -36.00 -14.19 4.61
C ASP A 23 -35.75 -14.62 3.15
N TRP A 24 -35.53 -13.67 2.22
CA TRP A 24 -35.19 -14.02 0.84
C TRP A 24 -33.89 -14.81 0.76
N ASP A 25 -33.89 -15.82 -0.12
CA ASP A 25 -32.68 -16.52 -0.51
C ASP A 25 -31.70 -15.59 -1.27
N GLU A 26 -30.46 -16.05 -1.44
CA GLU A 26 -29.40 -15.23 -2.03
C GLU A 26 -29.74 -14.76 -3.44
N ARG A 27 -30.31 -15.64 -4.27
CA ARG A 27 -30.64 -15.35 -5.66
C ARG A 27 -31.74 -14.31 -5.79
N THR A 28 -32.79 -14.40 -4.98
CA THR A 28 -33.89 -13.43 -4.97
C THR A 28 -33.40 -12.08 -4.46
N PHE A 29 -32.57 -12.08 -3.43
CA PHE A 29 -31.97 -10.85 -2.89
C PHE A 29 -31.04 -10.15 -3.89
N GLU A 30 -30.25 -10.88 -4.65
CA GLU A 30 -29.39 -10.31 -5.70
C GLU A 30 -30.19 -9.64 -6.83
N ASN A 31 -31.33 -10.25 -7.22
CA ASN A 31 -32.16 -9.73 -8.30
C ASN A 31 -33.02 -8.53 -7.88
N GLU A 32 -33.63 -8.58 -6.69
CA GLU A 32 -34.68 -7.64 -6.28
C GLU A 32 -34.28 -6.73 -5.11
N GLY A 33 -33.25 -7.12 -4.33
CA GLY A 33 -32.86 -6.43 -3.10
C GLY A 33 -32.41 -4.98 -3.31
N GLN A 34 -31.72 -4.68 -4.41
CA GLN A 34 -31.30 -3.30 -4.72
C GLN A 34 -32.47 -2.38 -5.10
N SER A 35 -33.47 -2.92 -5.79
CA SER A 35 -34.69 -2.18 -6.12
C SER A 35 -35.48 -1.84 -4.85
N LEU A 36 -35.65 -2.85 -3.98
CA LEU A 36 -36.33 -2.68 -2.69
C LEU A 36 -35.56 -1.75 -1.75
N TRP A 37 -34.23 -1.82 -1.74
CA TRP A 37 -33.36 -0.89 -1.02
C TRP A 37 -33.56 0.57 -1.47
N LYS A 38 -33.66 0.80 -2.78
CA LYS A 38 -33.93 2.14 -3.32
C LYS A 38 -35.26 2.70 -2.80
N CYS A 39 -36.30 1.86 -2.73
CA CYS A 39 -37.62 2.25 -2.20
C CYS A 39 -37.56 2.56 -0.69
N LEU A 40 -36.95 1.67 0.11
CA LEU A 40 -36.79 1.86 1.55
C LEU A 40 -35.99 3.14 1.87
N ARG A 41 -34.87 3.34 1.18
CA ARG A 41 -34.02 4.54 1.33
C ARG A 41 -34.78 5.83 1.06
N VAL A 42 -35.53 5.89 -0.05
CA VAL A 42 -36.34 7.08 -0.38
C VAL A 42 -37.41 7.31 0.69
N GLY A 43 -38.05 6.25 1.19
CA GLY A 43 -38.98 6.32 2.31
C GLY A 43 -38.35 6.90 3.59
N ILE A 44 -37.15 6.45 3.96
CA ILE A 44 -36.41 6.96 5.12
C ILE A 44 -36.02 8.43 4.92
N LEU A 45 -35.52 8.80 3.74
CA LEU A 45 -35.13 10.19 3.43
C LEU A 45 -36.33 11.14 3.46
N ASP A 46 -37.49 10.70 2.98
CA ASP A 46 -38.72 11.51 3.00
C ASP A 46 -39.32 11.62 4.41
N ALA A 47 -39.30 10.53 5.20
CA ALA A 47 -39.73 10.53 6.60
C ALA A 47 -38.77 11.32 7.51
N GLY A 48 -37.46 11.28 7.24
CA GLY A 48 -36.42 11.98 7.99
C GLY A 48 -36.54 13.51 7.99
N LYS A 49 -37.28 14.09 7.03
CA LYS A 49 -37.61 15.52 7.01
C LYS A 49 -38.54 15.93 8.16
N GLU A 50 -39.23 14.96 8.79
CA GLU A 50 -40.16 15.18 9.89
C GLU A 50 -40.05 14.03 10.91
N PRO A 51 -39.15 14.13 11.92
CA PRO A 51 -38.75 13.01 12.79
C PRO A 51 -39.90 12.26 13.46
N ARG A 52 -41.01 12.94 13.78
CA ARG A 52 -42.22 12.33 14.38
C ARG A 52 -42.81 11.21 13.53
N VAL A 53 -42.65 11.28 12.21
CA VAL A 53 -43.14 10.25 11.26
C VAL A 53 -42.38 8.94 11.42
N LEU A 54 -41.09 8.99 11.78
CA LEU A 54 -40.29 7.80 12.06
C LEU A 54 -40.73 7.13 13.37
N ASP A 55 -41.19 7.93 14.34
CA ASP A 55 -41.65 7.44 15.64
C ASP A 55 -43.04 6.76 15.59
N GLU A 56 -43.81 6.97 14.51
CA GLU A 56 -45.13 6.37 14.30
C GLU A 56 -45.09 4.95 13.69
N ILE A 57 -43.90 4.45 13.34
CA ILE A 57 -43.72 3.13 12.70
C ILE A 57 -43.75 2.02 13.76
N GLU A 58 -44.50 0.95 13.50
CA GLU A 58 -44.61 -0.20 14.40
C GLU A 58 -43.26 -0.92 14.60
N ASP A 59 -42.96 -1.30 15.85
CA ASP A 59 -41.74 -1.99 16.28
C ASP A 59 -41.33 -3.18 15.40
N ALA A 60 -42.30 -4.02 15.00
CA ALA A 60 -42.02 -5.19 14.18
C ALA A 60 -41.49 -4.81 12.78
N ALA A 61 -42.04 -3.75 12.20
CA ALA A 61 -41.59 -3.23 10.91
C ALA A 61 -40.22 -2.56 11.01
N VAL A 62 -39.95 -1.85 12.12
CA VAL A 62 -38.64 -1.26 12.41
C VAL A 62 -37.56 -2.34 12.53
N ASN A 63 -37.83 -3.42 13.27
CA ASN A 63 -36.88 -4.54 13.44
C ASN A 63 -36.52 -5.17 12.08
N ALA A 64 -37.53 -5.41 11.25
CA ALA A 64 -37.34 -5.99 9.93
C ALA A 64 -36.58 -5.06 8.98
N ALA A 65 -36.84 -3.74 9.06
CA ALA A 65 -36.09 -2.74 8.30
C ALA A 65 -34.60 -2.73 8.67
N TRP A 66 -34.26 -2.85 9.95
CA TRP A 66 -32.87 -2.96 10.39
C TRP A 66 -32.17 -4.22 9.88
N GLU A 67 -32.80 -5.38 9.99
CA GLU A 67 -32.22 -6.63 9.48
C GLU A 67 -31.98 -6.59 7.96
N PHE A 68 -32.90 -5.95 7.21
CA PHE A 68 -32.72 -5.70 5.79
C PHE A 68 -31.57 -4.71 5.48
N ILE A 69 -31.47 -3.61 6.23
CA ILE A 69 -30.36 -2.64 6.09
C ILE A 69 -29.00 -3.33 6.34
N LEU A 70 -28.90 -4.16 7.38
CA LEU A 70 -27.69 -4.92 7.68
C LEU A 70 -27.36 -5.93 6.56
N LYS A 71 -28.38 -6.58 5.97
CA LYS A 71 -28.22 -7.49 4.82
C LYS A 71 -27.73 -6.75 3.57
N ILE A 72 -28.21 -5.52 3.32
CA ILE A 72 -27.71 -4.66 2.24
C ILE A 72 -26.26 -4.25 2.47
N MET A 73 -25.90 -3.87 3.69
CA MET A 73 -24.52 -3.46 4.02
C MET A 73 -23.52 -4.59 3.84
N GLU A 74 -23.91 -5.81 4.23
CA GLU A 74 -23.10 -7.02 4.10
C GLU A 74 -22.94 -7.47 2.64
N ARG A 75 -24.05 -7.53 1.87
CA ARG A 75 -24.07 -8.08 0.51
C ARG A 75 -23.75 -7.07 -0.58
N SER A 76 -23.85 -5.78 -0.30
CA SER A 76 -23.65 -4.73 -1.29
C SER A 76 -22.89 -3.54 -0.71
N PRO A 77 -21.56 -3.67 -0.48
CA PRO A 77 -20.73 -2.60 0.11
C PRO A 77 -20.77 -1.27 -0.65
N ARG A 78 -21.09 -1.29 -1.95
CA ARG A 78 -21.29 -0.10 -2.79
C ARG A 78 -22.41 0.81 -2.27
N SER A 79 -23.40 0.25 -1.57
CA SER A 79 -24.50 0.98 -0.93
C SER A 79 -24.12 1.56 0.44
N GLY A 80 -22.90 1.33 0.95
CA GLY A 80 -22.50 1.70 2.31
C GLY A 80 -22.69 3.19 2.64
N ARG A 81 -22.39 4.10 1.72
CA ARG A 81 -22.66 5.54 1.93
C ARG A 81 -24.14 5.87 2.07
N GLN A 82 -24.99 5.18 1.29
CA GLN A 82 -26.43 5.37 1.36
C GLN A 82 -26.98 4.81 2.68
N VAL A 83 -26.43 3.68 3.15
CA VAL A 83 -26.74 3.11 4.46
C VAL A 83 -26.33 4.07 5.57
N LEU A 84 -25.13 4.65 5.52
CA LEU A 84 -24.66 5.64 6.49
C LEU A 84 -25.60 6.85 6.62
N GLU A 85 -26.08 7.36 5.49
CA GLU A 85 -27.05 8.47 5.45
C GLU A 85 -28.38 8.09 6.10
N CYS A 86 -28.91 6.90 5.81
CA CYS A 86 -30.11 6.38 6.47
C CYS A 86 -29.90 6.21 7.97
N VAL A 87 -28.79 5.61 8.41
CA VAL A 87 -28.48 5.41 9.84
C VAL A 87 -28.41 6.75 10.57
N ALA A 88 -27.80 7.77 9.96
CA ALA A 88 -27.74 9.11 10.54
C ALA A 88 -29.13 9.71 10.76
N ILE A 89 -30.07 9.47 9.84
CA ILE A 89 -31.48 9.92 9.93
C ILE A 89 -32.26 9.13 10.98
N LEU A 90 -31.99 7.83 11.11
CA LEU A 90 -32.70 6.94 12.03
C LEU A 90 -32.22 7.06 13.48
N SER A 91 -30.93 7.36 13.70
CA SER A 91 -30.31 7.43 15.03
C SER A 91 -30.96 8.40 16.05
N PRO A 92 -31.66 9.47 15.67
CA PRO A 92 -32.38 10.33 16.62
C PRO A 92 -33.75 9.76 17.06
N SER A 93 -34.30 8.75 16.39
CA SER A 93 -35.65 8.22 16.64
C SER A 93 -35.64 7.06 17.64
N VAL A 94 -36.40 7.19 18.74
CA VAL A 94 -36.39 6.22 19.85
C VAL A 94 -36.87 4.82 19.42
N PRO A 95 -37.98 4.66 18.68
CA PRO A 95 -38.40 3.33 18.19
C PRO A 95 -37.35 2.67 17.31
N TRP A 96 -36.63 3.45 16.50
CA TRP A 96 -35.54 2.94 15.65
C TRP A 96 -34.30 2.54 16.43
N LEU A 97 -33.99 3.21 17.54
CA LEU A 97 -32.94 2.80 18.47
C LEU A 97 -33.29 1.47 19.18
N HIS A 98 -34.54 1.31 19.66
CA HIS A 98 -35.05 0.03 20.15
C HIS A 98 -34.96 -1.06 19.10
N GLY A 99 -35.30 -0.73 17.85
CA GLY A 99 -35.20 -1.68 16.75
C GLY A 99 -33.78 -2.15 16.48
N PHE A 100 -32.80 -1.23 16.50
CA PHE A 100 -31.39 -1.57 16.34
C PHE A 100 -30.88 -2.41 17.50
N ALA A 101 -31.30 -2.12 18.74
CA ALA A 101 -30.89 -2.90 19.92
C ALA A 101 -31.31 -4.38 19.85
N ARG A 102 -32.35 -4.70 19.07
CA ARG A 102 -32.92 -6.05 18.94
C ARG A 102 -32.38 -6.86 17.75
N VAL A 103 -31.45 -6.31 16.96
CA VAL A 103 -30.87 -7.01 15.81
C VAL A 103 -29.94 -8.15 16.22
N SER A 104 -29.88 -9.19 15.40
CA SER A 104 -29.16 -10.44 15.75
C SER A 104 -27.63 -10.31 15.66
N SER A 105 -27.14 -9.49 14.73
CA SER A 105 -25.70 -9.30 14.51
C SER A 105 -25.39 -7.84 14.12
N PRO A 106 -25.25 -6.94 15.11
CA PRO A 106 -25.05 -5.52 14.88
C PRO A 106 -23.70 -5.19 14.23
N SER A 107 -22.70 -6.09 14.34
CA SER A 107 -21.40 -5.97 13.65
C SER A 107 -21.49 -5.84 12.12
N ARG A 108 -22.59 -6.34 11.52
CA ARG A 108 -22.84 -6.25 10.05
C ARG A 108 -22.97 -4.82 9.54
N LEU A 109 -23.23 -3.85 10.43
CA LEU A 109 -23.35 -2.45 10.06
C LEU A 109 -22.00 -1.86 9.57
N ALA A 110 -20.88 -2.34 10.11
CA ALA A 110 -19.52 -2.12 9.62
C ALA A 110 -19.19 -0.70 9.07
N LEU A 111 -19.66 0.38 9.72
CA LEU A 111 -19.51 1.75 9.20
C LEU A 111 -18.04 2.16 9.02
N TRP A 112 -17.12 1.57 9.79
CA TRP A 112 -15.68 1.78 9.64
C TRP A 112 -15.11 1.28 8.30
N ARG A 113 -15.87 0.51 7.50
CA ARG A 113 -15.45 0.09 6.15
C ARG A 113 -15.82 1.10 5.06
N ILE A 114 -16.58 2.14 5.41
CA ILE A 114 -17.06 3.13 4.44
C ILE A 114 -15.97 4.19 4.22
N ALA A 115 -15.36 4.17 3.03
CA ALA A 115 -14.41 5.20 2.65
C ALA A 115 -15.09 6.56 2.49
N LEU A 116 -14.64 7.56 3.25
CA LEU A 116 -15.00 8.96 3.08
C LEU A 116 -14.65 9.38 1.64
N GLY A 117 -15.65 9.84 0.90
CA GLY A 117 -15.44 10.28 -0.48
C GLY A 117 -14.82 11.66 -0.55
N LYS A 118 -14.26 12.01 -1.71
CA LYS A 118 -13.79 13.37 -2.01
C LYS A 118 -14.90 14.44 -1.94
N ARG A 119 -16.18 14.03 -1.98
CA ARG A 119 -17.32 14.92 -1.76
C ARG A 119 -17.68 14.94 -0.26
N PRO A 120 -17.81 16.11 0.38
CA PRO A 120 -18.20 16.21 1.77
C PRO A 120 -19.59 15.58 1.96
N SER A 121 -19.63 14.48 2.70
CA SER A 121 -20.88 13.86 3.17
C SER A 121 -21.33 14.61 4.43
N PRO A 122 -22.63 14.91 4.60
CA PRO A 122 -23.15 15.50 5.84
C PRO A 122 -23.06 14.55 7.05
N ALA A 123 -22.78 13.26 6.82
CA ALA A 123 -22.70 12.22 7.83
C ALA A 123 -21.29 11.61 7.87
N ASP A 124 -20.57 11.86 8.96
CA ASP A 124 -19.28 11.23 9.26
C ASP A 124 -19.50 9.85 9.93
N PRO A 125 -18.85 8.75 9.45
CA PRO A 125 -19.04 7.41 9.99
C PRO A 125 -18.82 7.29 11.50
N ALA A 126 -17.80 7.95 12.04
CA ALA A 126 -17.47 7.87 13.46
C ALA A 126 -18.52 8.59 14.31
N GLN A 127 -18.94 9.80 13.90
CA GLN A 127 -20.03 10.53 14.56
C GLN A 127 -21.36 9.79 14.54
N VAL A 128 -21.69 9.15 13.41
CA VAL A 128 -22.95 8.39 13.29
C VAL A 128 -22.90 7.15 14.17
N MET A 129 -21.76 6.47 14.24
CA MET A 129 -21.56 5.33 15.13
C MET A 129 -21.68 5.74 16.61
N HIS A 130 -21.05 6.85 17.01
CA HIS A 130 -21.17 7.39 18.36
C HIS A 130 -22.62 7.74 18.71
N ARG A 131 -23.33 8.50 17.86
CA ARG A 131 -24.73 8.86 18.08
C ARG A 131 -25.64 7.65 18.20
N LEU A 132 -25.48 6.66 17.32
CA LEU A 132 -26.25 5.42 17.38
C LEU A 132 -26.03 4.71 18.72
N MET A 133 -24.79 4.58 19.17
CA MET A 133 -24.45 3.88 20.39
C MET A 133 -24.90 4.60 21.66
N SER A 134 -24.68 5.92 21.74
CA SER A 134 -25.16 6.72 22.87
C SER A 134 -26.69 6.70 22.92
N GLY A 135 -27.37 6.74 21.77
CA GLY A 135 -28.84 6.60 21.68
C GLY A 135 -29.33 5.22 22.15
N VAL A 136 -28.74 4.13 21.66
CA VAL A 136 -29.11 2.75 22.01
C VAL A 136 -28.92 2.49 23.51
N ARG A 137 -27.87 3.06 24.13
CA ARG A 137 -27.64 2.99 25.58
C ARG A 137 -28.68 3.77 26.38
N ALA A 138 -29.05 4.97 25.92
CA ALA A 138 -30.04 5.81 26.60
C ALA A 138 -31.43 5.14 26.66
N VAL A 139 -31.71 4.23 25.73
CA VAL A 139 -32.97 3.50 25.62
C VAL A 139 -33.05 2.28 26.57
N GLY A 140 -31.95 1.88 27.21
CA GLY A 140 -31.95 1.00 28.41
C GLY A 140 -32.26 -0.49 28.20
N GLU A 141 -32.38 -0.96 26.97
CA GLU A 141 -32.51 -2.40 26.67
C GLU A 141 -31.15 -3.14 26.77
N LYS A 142 -31.12 -4.47 26.54
CA LYS A 142 -29.88 -5.27 26.37
C LYS A 142 -29.11 -4.76 25.14
N SER A 143 -28.51 -3.60 25.31
CA SER A 143 -27.89 -2.83 24.26
C SER A 143 -26.65 -3.58 23.77
N PRO A 144 -26.45 -3.70 22.46
CA PRO A 144 -25.24 -4.30 21.93
C PRO A 144 -24.03 -3.57 22.49
N SER A 145 -23.04 -4.33 22.95
CA SER A 145 -21.81 -3.74 23.47
C SER A 145 -20.98 -3.15 22.33
N TRP A 146 -20.05 -2.25 22.64
CA TRP A 146 -19.07 -1.78 21.66
C TRP A 146 -18.29 -2.94 21.02
N ASP A 147 -18.03 -4.01 21.79
CA ASP A 147 -17.39 -5.23 21.30
C ASP A 147 -18.29 -6.06 20.37
N ASP A 148 -19.60 -5.88 20.37
CA ASP A 148 -20.53 -6.55 19.45
C ASP A 148 -20.66 -5.78 18.13
N LEU A 149 -20.52 -4.46 18.16
CA LEU A 149 -20.51 -3.64 16.95
C LEU A 149 -19.15 -3.63 16.25
N LEU A 150 -18.05 -3.55 16.99
CA LEU A 150 -16.71 -3.40 16.41
C LEU A 150 -16.02 -4.76 16.17
N ARG A 151 -16.66 -5.62 15.36
CA ARG A 151 -16.09 -6.90 14.92
C ARG A 151 -16.00 -7.02 13.40
N PRO A 152 -14.98 -7.72 12.86
CA PRO A 152 -13.87 -8.35 13.58
C PRO A 152 -12.80 -7.34 14.02
N LEU A 153 -12.20 -7.58 15.20
CA LEU A 153 -11.29 -6.67 15.90
C LEU A 153 -10.15 -6.16 15.01
N ASP A 154 -9.50 -7.06 14.28
CA ASP A 154 -8.33 -6.76 13.45
C ASP A 154 -8.67 -5.79 12.31
N SER A 155 -9.83 -5.96 11.68
CA SER A 155 -10.29 -5.09 10.60
C SER A 155 -10.65 -3.69 11.09
N VAL A 156 -11.10 -3.57 12.34
CA VAL A 156 -11.40 -2.27 12.95
C VAL A 156 -10.10 -1.59 13.39
N LEU A 157 -9.17 -2.32 14.01
CA LEU A 157 -7.85 -1.81 14.43
C LEU A 157 -7.00 -1.36 13.23
N ALA A 158 -7.16 -2.01 12.07
CA ALA A 158 -6.54 -1.58 10.82
C ALA A 158 -7.05 -0.21 10.33
N ASN A 159 -8.24 0.22 10.75
CA ASN A 159 -8.78 1.54 10.46
C ASN A 159 -8.66 2.48 11.67
N ARG A 160 -7.41 2.76 12.06
CA ARG A 160 -7.09 3.61 13.22
C ARG A 160 -7.70 5.00 13.13
N HIS A 161 -7.74 5.59 11.93
CA HIS A 161 -8.36 6.88 11.70
C HIS A 161 -9.85 6.92 12.11
N PHE A 162 -10.62 5.88 11.80
CA PHE A 162 -12.02 5.80 12.26
C PHE A 162 -12.12 5.73 13.79
N LEU A 163 -11.20 5.01 14.45
CA LEU A 163 -11.19 4.85 15.90
C LEU A 163 -10.80 6.13 16.63
N ASP A 164 -9.80 6.85 16.14
CA ASP A 164 -9.38 8.13 16.70
C ASP A 164 -10.53 9.14 16.60
N GLN A 165 -11.16 9.26 15.42
CA GLN A 165 -12.36 10.09 15.24
C GLN A 165 -13.53 9.68 16.13
N LEU A 166 -13.72 8.38 16.36
CA LEU A 166 -14.77 7.86 17.22
C LEU A 166 -14.54 8.27 18.68
N VAL A 167 -13.29 8.19 19.15
CA VAL A 167 -12.90 8.64 20.49
C VAL A 167 -13.02 10.16 20.63
N ASP A 168 -12.69 10.92 19.58
CA ASP A 168 -12.83 12.38 19.59
C ASP A 168 -14.29 12.83 19.75
N CYS A 169 -15.25 12.02 19.25
CA CYS A 169 -16.68 12.29 19.43
C CYS A 169 -17.18 12.01 20.86
N MET A 170 -16.44 11.27 21.68
CA MET A 170 -16.85 10.86 23.02
C MET A 170 -16.43 11.89 24.08
N SER A 171 -17.30 12.12 25.06
CA SER A 171 -16.95 12.81 26.31
C SER A 171 -15.95 12.02 27.15
N SER A 172 -15.28 12.66 28.11
CA SER A 172 -14.28 12.01 28.98
C SER A 172 -14.84 10.75 29.69
N ASP A 173 -16.07 10.84 30.19
CA ASP A 173 -16.73 9.73 30.88
C ASP A 173 -17.09 8.59 29.91
N GLU A 174 -17.56 8.92 28.71
CA GLU A 174 -17.82 7.94 27.65
C GLU A 174 -16.53 7.27 27.17
N ARG A 175 -15.40 7.99 27.11
CA ARG A 175 -14.08 7.41 26.77
C ARG A 175 -13.61 6.43 27.85
N ALA A 176 -13.76 6.78 29.12
CA ALA A 176 -13.42 5.89 30.22
C ALA A 176 -14.28 4.62 30.20
N GLN A 177 -15.58 4.77 29.92
CA GLN A 177 -16.50 3.64 29.78
C GLN A 177 -16.18 2.80 28.53
N PHE A 178 -15.92 3.43 27.38
CA PHE A 178 -15.49 2.76 26.14
C PHE A 178 -14.20 1.96 26.36
N THR A 179 -13.22 2.52 27.06
CA THR A 179 -11.97 1.85 27.43
C THR A 179 -12.23 0.67 28.36
N THR A 180 -13.16 0.80 29.29
CA THR A 180 -13.45 -0.27 30.27
C THR A 180 -14.20 -1.43 29.61
N GLU A 181 -15.18 -1.13 28.77
CA GLU A 181 -16.13 -2.11 28.20
C GLU A 181 -15.69 -2.68 26.86
N CYS A 182 -14.90 -1.96 26.07
CA CYS A 182 -14.48 -2.37 24.73
C CYS A 182 -13.00 -2.77 24.71
N ARG A 183 -12.71 -3.95 24.14
CA ARG A 183 -11.32 -4.38 23.92
C ARG A 183 -10.58 -3.39 23.03
N ILE A 184 -11.22 -2.86 21.99
CA ILE A 184 -10.63 -1.84 21.11
C ILE A 184 -10.35 -0.55 21.87
N GLY A 185 -11.27 -0.10 22.72
CA GLY A 185 -11.07 1.08 23.56
C GLY A 185 -9.80 1.00 24.42
N ARG A 186 -9.49 -0.19 24.98
CA ARG A 186 -8.24 -0.43 25.71
C ARG A 186 -6.99 -0.29 24.86
N PHE A 187 -7.07 -0.62 23.56
CA PHE A 187 -5.95 -0.45 22.64
C PHE A 187 -5.78 1.01 22.21
N VAL A 188 -6.88 1.73 21.96
CA VAL A 188 -6.86 3.12 21.49
C VAL A 188 -6.38 4.07 22.60
N VAL A 189 -6.94 3.97 23.82
CA VAL A 189 -6.60 4.91 24.90
C VAL A 189 -5.24 4.64 25.55
N ARG A 190 -4.76 3.38 25.60
CA ARG A 190 -3.35 3.08 25.98
C ARG A 190 -2.33 3.63 24.98
N GLY A 191 -2.76 3.95 23.76
CA GLY A 191 -1.94 4.67 22.79
C GLY A 191 -1.87 6.18 23.03
N SER A 192 -2.78 6.75 23.84
CA SER A 192 -2.95 8.20 24.02
C SER A 192 -2.73 8.69 25.47
N SER A 193 -2.74 7.83 26.49
CA SER A 193 -2.54 8.22 27.90
C SER A 193 -1.32 7.54 28.56
N LEU A 194 -0.12 8.03 28.26
CA LEU A 194 1.08 7.80 29.08
C LEU A 194 1.75 9.13 29.45
N SER A 195 0.93 10.08 29.87
CA SER A 195 1.33 11.18 30.75
C SER A 195 0.33 11.21 31.90
N ASP A 196 0.84 11.10 33.12
CA ASP A 196 0.20 11.24 34.44
C ASP A 196 -0.24 9.96 35.21
N ASP A 197 0.44 9.82 36.35
CA ASP A 197 0.13 9.19 37.65
C ASP A 197 0.33 7.69 37.95
N GLU A 198 1.50 7.48 38.59
CA GLU A 198 1.78 6.92 39.92
C GLU A 198 1.30 5.51 40.32
N VAL A 199 2.34 4.69 40.55
CA VAL A 199 2.34 3.37 41.18
C VAL A 199 2.20 3.52 42.70
N ALA A 200 1.09 3.04 43.25
CA ALA A 200 0.98 2.76 44.68
C ALA A 200 1.79 1.50 45.03
N SER A 201 2.96 1.69 45.65
CA SER A 201 3.73 0.65 46.32
C SER A 201 3.39 0.63 47.82
N GLU A 202 2.75 -0.45 48.30
CA GLU A 202 2.67 -0.74 49.74
C GLU A 202 3.73 -1.77 50.14
N GLY A 203 4.60 -1.36 51.06
CA GLY A 203 5.57 -2.19 51.77
C GLY A 203 6.10 -1.40 52.97
N ALA A 204 5.44 -1.56 54.11
CA ALA A 204 5.73 -0.89 55.38
C ALA A 204 7.03 -1.37 56.04
N VAL A 205 7.80 -0.45 56.66
CA VAL A 205 8.47 -0.60 57.98
C VAL A 205 8.65 0.79 58.61
N GLU A 206 8.38 0.86 59.92
CA GLU A 206 8.36 1.99 60.87
C GLU A 206 9.75 2.61 61.18
N GLY A 207 9.76 3.87 61.68
CA GLY A 207 10.89 4.33 62.54
C GLY A 207 11.24 5.84 62.60
N ALA A 208 10.40 6.64 63.28
CA ALA A 208 10.68 7.79 64.17
C ALA A 208 11.77 8.88 63.93
N SER A 209 11.27 10.14 63.99
CA SER A 209 11.69 11.33 64.77
C SER A 209 12.62 12.43 64.22
N ASP A 210 11.98 13.61 64.10
CA ASP A 210 12.35 14.96 64.59
C ASP A 210 13.42 15.84 63.91
N GLY A 211 12.97 17.07 63.55
CA GLY A 211 13.80 18.28 63.65
C GLY A 211 13.69 19.33 62.52
N SER A 212 12.56 20.06 62.42
CA SER A 212 12.47 21.36 61.70
C SER A 212 13.19 22.47 62.51
N PRO A 213 13.62 23.66 61.97
CA PRO A 213 12.73 24.60 61.26
C PRO A 213 13.30 25.49 60.12
N SER A 214 12.40 25.78 59.18
CA SER A 214 12.18 27.03 58.40
C SER A 214 13.33 28.00 58.07
N VAL A 215 13.55 28.25 56.78
CA VAL A 215 13.53 29.61 56.19
C VAL A 215 12.87 29.54 54.81
N SER A 216 11.61 29.97 54.77
CA SER A 216 10.89 30.35 53.57
C SER A 216 11.38 31.72 53.10
N ASP A 217 12.02 31.79 51.92
CA ASP A 217 11.85 32.86 50.93
C ASP A 217 12.83 32.70 49.75
N ARG A 218 12.41 31.89 48.77
CA ARG A 218 12.81 32.00 47.35
C ARG A 218 11.97 31.05 46.52
N ARG A 219 10.69 31.39 46.34
CA ARG A 219 9.89 30.90 45.21
C ARG A 219 9.94 31.97 44.14
N MET A 220 10.65 31.69 43.06
CA MET A 220 10.21 31.86 41.66
C MET A 220 11.40 31.58 40.74
N ALA A 221 11.09 30.84 39.67
CA ALA A 221 11.94 30.44 38.54
C ALA A 221 12.76 29.14 38.69
N GLU A 222 12.58 28.30 37.66
CA GLU A 222 13.39 27.14 37.23
C GLU A 222 13.08 25.77 37.88
N ARG A 223 11.99 25.15 37.39
CA ARG A 223 12.00 23.70 37.13
C ARG A 223 12.25 23.51 35.62
N PRO A 224 13.41 22.97 35.18
CA PRO A 224 13.55 22.47 33.83
C PRO A 224 13.15 21.00 33.81
N GLY A 225 11.85 20.73 33.65
CA GLY A 225 11.42 19.50 32.97
C GLY A 225 11.68 19.72 31.49
N VAL A 226 12.89 19.43 31.02
CA VAL A 226 13.23 19.58 29.60
C VAL A 226 12.92 18.26 28.91
N ASP A 227 11.79 18.23 28.20
CA ASP A 227 11.52 17.24 27.16
C ASP A 227 12.69 17.23 26.18
N VAL A 228 13.51 16.17 26.25
CA VAL A 228 14.55 15.90 25.26
C VAL A 228 13.83 15.31 24.05
N ALA A 229 13.52 16.17 23.07
CA ALA A 229 12.94 15.74 21.80
C ALA A 229 13.95 14.85 21.06
N SER A 230 13.48 13.73 20.52
CA SER A 230 14.31 12.78 19.77
C SER A 230 14.68 13.35 18.39
N GLY A 231 15.73 12.81 17.76
CA GLY A 231 16.09 13.18 16.38
C GLY A 231 14.96 12.90 15.38
N LYS A 232 14.11 11.90 15.67
CA LYS A 232 12.88 11.62 14.91
C LYS A 232 11.92 12.80 14.99
N ASP A 233 11.68 13.35 16.19
CA ASP A 233 10.78 14.48 16.39
C ASP A 233 11.28 15.71 15.65
N ILE A 234 12.60 15.96 15.65
CA ILE A 234 13.22 17.05 14.88
C ILE A 234 12.92 16.90 13.39
N VAL A 235 13.16 15.71 12.80
CA VAL A 235 12.90 15.49 11.37
C VAL A 235 11.40 15.54 11.05
N GLN A 236 10.54 15.01 11.92
CA GLN A 236 9.09 15.11 11.75
C GLN A 236 8.62 16.56 11.76
N SER A 237 9.13 17.37 12.70
CA SER A 237 8.87 18.81 12.79
C SER A 237 9.26 19.53 11.48
N LEU A 238 10.43 19.20 10.92
CA LEU A 238 10.88 19.74 9.64
C LEU A 238 10.01 19.29 8.46
N ILE A 239 9.57 18.03 8.42
CA ILE A 239 8.63 17.53 7.41
C ILE A 239 7.32 18.31 7.47
N THR A 240 6.76 18.51 8.67
CA THR A 240 5.51 19.26 8.86
C THR A 240 5.65 20.71 8.37
N SER A 241 6.70 21.44 8.80
CA SER A 241 6.92 22.82 8.34
C SER A 241 7.17 22.89 6.83
N THR A 242 7.89 21.93 6.25
CA THR A 242 8.07 21.86 4.79
C THR A 242 6.72 21.64 4.10
N ALA A 243 5.89 20.76 4.63
CA ALA A 243 4.59 20.48 4.05
C ALA A 243 3.67 21.71 4.10
N GLU A 244 3.66 22.47 5.19
CA GLU A 244 2.93 23.76 5.26
C GLU A 244 3.38 24.73 4.16
N ALA A 245 4.68 24.87 3.94
CA ALA A 245 5.23 25.68 2.84
C ALA A 245 4.79 25.17 1.46
N MET A 246 4.79 23.85 1.24
CA MET A 246 4.32 23.25 -0.01
C MET A 246 2.81 23.39 -0.19
N GLU A 247 2.01 23.38 0.88
CA GLU A 247 0.56 23.62 0.80
C GLU A 247 0.27 25.03 0.31
N VAL A 248 0.91 26.04 0.90
CA VAL A 248 0.75 27.42 0.47
C VAL A 248 1.26 27.64 -0.97
N ALA A 249 2.43 27.09 -1.30
CA ALA A 249 2.93 27.11 -2.68
C ALA A 249 1.97 26.43 -3.65
N SER A 250 1.32 25.34 -3.24
CA SER A 250 0.36 24.63 -4.08
C SER A 250 -0.86 25.50 -4.40
N VAL A 251 -1.35 26.29 -3.44
CA VAL A 251 -2.47 27.21 -3.66
C VAL A 251 -2.07 28.33 -4.63
N CYS A 252 -0.88 28.91 -4.47
CA CYS A 252 -0.38 29.95 -5.38
C CYS A 252 -0.20 29.41 -6.82
N LEU A 253 0.38 28.21 -6.96
CA LEU A 253 0.53 27.55 -8.26
C LEU A 253 -0.82 27.14 -8.87
N ASP A 254 -1.77 26.68 -8.06
CA ASP A 254 -3.12 26.37 -8.52
C ASP A 254 -3.83 27.60 -9.10
N ASN A 255 -3.66 28.76 -8.47
CA ASN A 255 -4.24 30.02 -8.96
C ASN A 255 -3.62 30.39 -10.32
N TYR A 256 -2.32 30.21 -10.50
CA TYR A 256 -1.64 30.42 -11.78
C TYR A 256 -2.18 29.50 -12.90
N PHE A 257 -2.44 28.23 -12.60
CA PHE A 257 -2.92 27.28 -13.62
C PHE A 257 -4.45 27.31 -13.83
N HIS A 258 -5.25 27.73 -12.85
CA HIS A 258 -6.73 27.76 -12.94
C HIS A 258 -7.32 29.06 -13.47
N LEU A 259 -6.71 30.24 -13.22
CA LEU A 259 -7.27 31.53 -13.65
C LEU A 259 -7.28 31.71 -15.18
N ASP A 260 -6.48 30.94 -15.91
CA ASP A 260 -6.29 31.10 -17.35
C ASP A 260 -6.99 30.03 -18.21
N GLY A 261 -7.97 29.30 -17.66
CA GLY A 261 -8.84 28.43 -18.45
C GLY A 261 -8.21 27.11 -18.92
N LEU A 262 -7.04 26.73 -18.41
CA LEU A 262 -6.46 25.40 -18.66
C LEU A 262 -7.32 24.33 -17.96
N SER A 263 -7.82 23.37 -18.75
CA SER A 263 -8.62 22.25 -18.25
C SER A 263 -7.87 21.50 -17.13
N PRO A 264 -8.55 21.08 -16.04
CA PRO A 264 -7.96 20.23 -14.99
C PRO A 264 -7.44 18.87 -15.49
N GLN A 265 -7.64 18.52 -16.77
CA GLN A 265 -7.13 17.31 -17.41
C GLN A 265 -5.68 17.43 -17.90
N CYS A 266 -5.16 18.66 -18.07
CA CYS A 266 -3.74 18.85 -18.33
C CYS A 266 -2.99 18.71 -17.00
N ASP A 267 -2.46 17.51 -16.75
CA ASP A 267 -1.54 17.14 -15.66
C ASP A 267 -0.20 17.93 -15.73
N TYR A 268 -0.26 19.26 -15.78
CA TYR A 268 0.82 20.09 -15.23
C TYR A 268 0.78 19.89 -13.73
N ASN A 269 1.34 18.76 -13.28
CA ASN A 269 1.47 18.40 -11.89
C ASN A 269 2.00 19.62 -11.15
N ASN A 270 1.14 20.23 -10.35
CA ASN A 270 1.53 21.21 -9.36
C ASN A 270 2.67 20.58 -8.56
N ILE A 271 3.89 21.07 -8.78
CA ILE A 271 5.11 20.44 -8.26
C ILE A 271 5.05 20.40 -6.74
N ALA A 272 4.44 21.43 -6.11
CA ALA A 272 4.21 21.45 -4.68
C ALA A 272 3.27 20.31 -4.21
N ARG A 273 2.23 19.94 -4.98
CA ARG A 273 1.40 18.76 -4.68
C ARG A 273 2.16 17.44 -4.82
N GLN A 274 3.06 17.33 -5.80
CA GLN A 274 3.92 16.15 -5.94
C GLN A 274 4.87 16.05 -4.74
N CYS A 275 5.53 17.14 -4.38
CA CYS A 275 6.36 17.23 -3.18
C CYS A 275 5.57 16.89 -1.92
N LEU A 276 4.32 17.35 -1.77
CA LEU A 276 3.45 16.96 -0.66
C LEU A 276 3.19 15.45 -0.60
N GLN A 277 2.98 14.78 -1.73
CA GLN A 277 2.84 13.33 -1.76
C GLN A 277 4.13 12.62 -1.34
N ASP A 278 5.28 13.12 -1.80
CA ASP A 278 6.58 12.56 -1.45
C ASP A 278 6.93 12.82 0.03
N LEU A 279 6.57 13.98 0.57
CA LEU A 279 6.64 14.30 2.01
C LEU A 279 5.72 13.39 2.84
N LYS A 280 4.50 13.09 2.36
CA LYS A 280 3.59 12.14 3.04
C LYS A 280 4.18 10.72 3.08
N ARG A 281 4.79 10.27 1.98
CA ARG A 281 5.51 8.99 1.93
C ARG A 281 6.71 8.99 2.89
N LEU A 282 7.43 10.11 2.95
CA LEU A 282 8.58 10.28 3.83
C LEU A 282 8.19 10.28 5.31
N SER A 283 7.12 11.00 5.68
CA SER A 283 6.52 10.98 7.03
C SER A 283 6.09 9.57 7.43
N ALA A 284 5.35 8.87 6.55
CA ALA A 284 4.93 7.49 6.82
C ALA A 284 6.12 6.54 7.02
N ARG A 285 7.26 6.81 6.36
CA ARG A 285 8.50 6.05 6.56
C ARG A 285 9.18 6.39 7.88
N LEU A 286 9.16 7.66 8.29
CA LEU A 286 9.69 8.09 9.59
C LEU A 286 8.84 7.56 10.77
N ASP A 287 7.53 7.42 10.57
CA ASP A 287 6.64 6.81 11.55
C ASP A 287 6.86 5.30 11.68
N ASN A 288 7.22 4.65 10.57
CA ASN A 288 7.49 3.21 10.48
C ASN A 288 8.99 2.92 10.28
N LEU A 289 9.86 3.56 11.07
CA LEU A 289 11.29 3.25 11.05
C LEU A 289 11.49 1.77 11.37
N LYS A 290 12.26 1.07 10.53
CA LYS A 290 12.57 -0.35 10.70
C LYS A 290 14.08 -0.50 10.79
N ALA A 291 14.56 -1.15 11.83
CA ALA A 291 15.92 -1.65 11.91
C ALA A 291 15.93 -3.13 11.49
N ARG A 292 16.58 -3.45 10.38
CA ARG A 292 16.67 -4.81 9.84
C ARG A 292 18.07 -5.38 10.02
N LEU A 293 18.19 -6.48 10.76
CA LEU A 293 19.43 -7.23 10.96
C LEU A 293 19.38 -8.57 10.22
N LEU A 294 20.30 -8.78 9.28
CA LEU A 294 20.38 -10.01 8.49
C LEU A 294 21.31 -11.05 9.13
N PHE A 295 20.76 -12.19 9.51
CA PHE A 295 21.49 -13.35 9.99
C PHE A 295 21.70 -14.34 8.85
N PHE A 296 22.95 -14.71 8.61
CA PHE A 296 23.30 -15.72 7.61
C PHE A 296 24.54 -16.51 8.04
N GLY A 297 24.77 -17.65 7.41
CA GLY A 297 25.91 -18.51 7.73
C GLY A 297 25.72 -19.96 7.26
N PRO A 298 26.79 -20.77 7.28
CA PRO A 298 26.75 -22.16 6.86
C PRO A 298 25.67 -22.99 7.58
N CYS A 299 25.21 -24.08 6.95
CA CYS A 299 24.24 -24.97 7.58
C CYS A 299 24.78 -25.52 8.90
N GLN A 300 23.88 -25.78 9.86
CA GLN A 300 24.17 -26.40 11.15
C GLN A 300 25.05 -25.59 12.12
N THR A 301 25.30 -24.31 11.84
CA THR A 301 25.99 -23.40 12.78
C THR A 301 25.10 -22.89 13.92
N GLY A 302 23.83 -23.31 13.98
CA GLY A 302 22.88 -22.91 15.03
C GLY A 302 22.37 -21.48 14.91
N ARG A 303 22.36 -20.90 13.70
CA ARG A 303 21.87 -19.55 13.40
C ARG A 303 20.43 -19.30 13.85
N THR A 304 19.48 -20.16 13.49
CA THR A 304 18.07 -20.03 13.94
C THR A 304 17.95 -20.10 15.46
N SER A 305 18.75 -20.96 16.12
CA SER A 305 18.82 -21.01 17.59
C SER A 305 19.35 -19.72 18.18
N LEU A 306 20.31 -19.06 17.51
CA LEU A 306 20.81 -17.75 17.94
C LEU A 306 19.73 -16.68 17.84
N VAL A 307 18.99 -16.63 16.73
CA VAL A 307 17.87 -15.68 16.56
C VAL A 307 16.80 -15.91 17.62
N ALA A 308 16.35 -17.15 17.81
CA ALA A 308 15.36 -17.50 18.83
C ALA A 308 15.85 -17.13 20.25
N ALA A 309 17.10 -17.42 20.58
CA ALA A 309 17.68 -17.09 21.88
C ALA A 309 17.87 -15.57 22.09
N LEU A 310 18.20 -14.80 21.05
CA LEU A 310 18.30 -13.33 21.11
C LEU A 310 16.94 -12.67 21.35
N VAL A 311 15.88 -13.26 20.81
CA VAL A 311 14.50 -12.79 20.97
C VAL A 311 13.88 -13.28 22.28
N GLY A 312 14.42 -14.34 22.88
CA GLY A 312 13.83 -15.00 24.05
C GLY A 312 12.64 -15.91 23.66
N PHE A 313 12.58 -16.37 22.41
CA PHE A 313 11.53 -17.25 21.94
C PHE A 313 11.82 -18.71 22.34
N PRO A 314 10.90 -19.41 23.04
CA PRO A 314 11.07 -20.80 23.44
C PRO A 314 10.96 -21.74 22.23
N MET A 315 12.10 -22.01 21.60
CA MET A 315 12.20 -22.91 20.46
C MET A 315 12.68 -24.29 20.91
N GLU A 316 11.89 -25.32 20.58
CA GLU A 316 12.36 -26.71 20.68
C GLU A 316 13.47 -26.91 19.65
N THR A 317 14.67 -27.26 20.08
CA THR A 317 15.80 -27.44 19.16
C THR A 317 15.54 -28.67 18.29
N VAL A 318 15.06 -28.46 17.07
CA VAL A 318 14.86 -29.53 16.08
C VAL A 318 15.95 -29.42 15.03
N ASP A 319 16.45 -30.57 14.56
CA ASP A 319 17.45 -30.71 13.49
C ASP A 319 16.96 -30.19 12.11
N THR A 320 15.81 -29.53 12.06
CA THR A 320 15.24 -28.90 10.88
C THR A 320 16.15 -27.78 10.38
N ARG A 321 16.65 -27.98 9.16
CA ARG A 321 17.52 -27.06 8.44
C ARG A 321 16.68 -25.92 7.88
N THR A 322 17.13 -24.68 8.08
CA THR A 322 16.44 -23.46 7.63
C THR A 322 16.54 -23.36 6.10
N ALA A 323 15.42 -23.53 5.42
CA ALA A 323 15.31 -23.51 3.96
C ALA A 323 14.63 -22.25 3.42
N LEU A 324 13.86 -21.54 4.26
CA LEU A 324 13.17 -20.31 3.94
C LEU A 324 13.68 -19.13 4.75
N THR A 325 13.51 -17.94 4.20
CA THR A 325 13.76 -16.70 4.93
C THR A 325 12.67 -16.51 5.98
N THR A 326 13.06 -16.32 7.24
CA THR A 326 12.13 -16.05 8.35
C THR A 326 12.41 -14.67 8.93
N GLU A 327 11.42 -13.79 8.97
CA GLU A 327 11.50 -12.47 9.58
C GLU A 327 10.89 -12.50 10.99
N TRP A 328 11.66 -12.10 11.99
CA TRP A 328 11.22 -11.99 13.38
C TRP A 328 10.97 -10.52 13.71
N HIS A 329 9.71 -10.18 13.96
CA HIS A 329 9.24 -8.83 14.21
C HIS A 329 9.04 -8.60 15.70
N HIS A 330 9.70 -7.58 16.24
CA HIS A 330 9.46 -7.15 17.62
C HIS A 330 8.08 -6.48 17.73
N SER A 331 7.19 -7.10 18.51
CA SER A 331 5.83 -6.62 18.75
C SER A 331 5.54 -6.55 20.26
N PRO A 332 5.91 -5.45 20.95
CA PRO A 332 5.86 -5.36 22.42
C PRO A 332 4.44 -5.43 23.01
N SER A 333 3.39 -5.28 22.20
CA SER A 333 2.00 -5.42 22.62
C SER A 333 1.42 -6.82 22.43
N LEU A 334 2.20 -7.77 21.90
CA LEU A 334 1.71 -9.11 21.55
C LEU A 334 1.88 -10.08 22.73
N VAL A 335 0.76 -10.52 23.31
CA VAL A 335 0.75 -11.45 24.46
C VAL A 335 1.10 -12.89 24.05
N VAL A 336 0.72 -13.28 22.83
CA VAL A 336 0.88 -14.65 22.32
C VAL A 336 1.63 -14.57 20.99
N PRO A 337 2.77 -15.26 20.82
CA PRO A 337 3.53 -15.19 19.58
C PRO A 337 2.71 -15.74 18.41
N ARG A 338 2.92 -15.17 17.23
CA ARG A 338 2.16 -15.50 16.02
C ARG A 338 3.10 -15.68 14.84
N ILE A 339 2.84 -16.68 14.01
CA ILE A 339 3.47 -16.85 12.70
C ILE A 339 2.44 -16.55 11.61
N VAL A 340 2.87 -15.83 10.57
CA VAL A 340 2.07 -15.48 9.40
C VAL A 340 2.85 -15.88 8.15
N MET A 341 2.13 -16.55 7.25
CA MET A 341 2.65 -16.99 5.97
C MET A 341 1.92 -16.26 4.85
N PRO A 342 2.65 -15.71 3.86
CA PRO A 342 2.06 -15.14 2.66
C PRO A 342 1.15 -16.16 1.94
N LEU A 343 0.03 -15.70 1.38
CA LEU A 343 -0.93 -16.57 0.70
C LEU A 343 -0.27 -17.35 -0.45
N GLN A 344 0.54 -16.65 -1.26
CA GLN A 344 1.29 -17.26 -2.37
C GLN A 344 2.27 -18.34 -1.90
N LEU A 345 2.92 -18.14 -0.74
CA LEU A 345 3.80 -19.15 -0.17
C LEU A 345 3.00 -20.37 0.32
N ASN A 346 1.83 -20.14 0.95
CA ASN A 346 0.95 -21.22 1.40
C ASN A 346 0.48 -22.09 0.23
N GLU A 347 0.04 -21.47 -0.88
CA GLU A 347 -0.42 -22.18 -2.09
C GLU A 347 0.68 -23.10 -2.64
N HIS A 348 1.89 -22.57 -2.86
CA HIS A 348 3.02 -23.38 -3.33
C HIS A 348 3.41 -24.50 -2.37
N LEU A 349 3.39 -24.25 -1.05
CA LEU A 349 3.72 -25.28 -0.07
C LEU A 349 2.67 -26.39 -0.04
N GLN A 350 1.39 -26.08 -0.21
CA GLN A 350 0.34 -27.09 -0.31
C GLN A 350 0.52 -27.95 -1.58
N GLU A 351 0.83 -27.35 -2.72
CA GLU A 351 1.12 -28.06 -3.97
C GLU A 351 2.34 -28.98 -3.85
N TRP A 352 3.43 -28.48 -3.24
CA TRP A 352 4.65 -29.26 -3.05
C TRP A 352 4.46 -30.36 -2.00
N GLU A 353 3.71 -30.11 -0.93
CA GLU A 353 3.37 -31.13 0.07
C GLU A 353 2.52 -32.24 -0.57
N ALA A 354 1.52 -31.90 -1.39
CA ALA A 354 0.73 -32.88 -2.14
C ALA A 354 1.61 -33.73 -3.07
N SER A 355 2.55 -33.09 -3.79
CA SER A 355 3.50 -33.75 -4.70
C SER A 355 4.50 -34.65 -3.96
N LEU A 356 4.92 -34.26 -2.74
CA LEU A 356 5.76 -35.07 -1.88
C LEU A 356 5.03 -36.32 -1.38
N MET A 357 3.74 -36.20 -1.10
CA MET A 357 2.91 -37.30 -0.62
C MET A 357 2.61 -38.30 -1.74
N THR A 358 2.25 -37.85 -2.95
CA THR A 358 2.04 -38.76 -4.10
C THR A 358 3.28 -39.60 -4.38
N ARG A 359 4.47 -38.98 -4.38
CA ARG A 359 5.72 -39.70 -4.63
C ARG A 359 6.15 -40.65 -3.50
N ARG A 360 5.67 -40.44 -2.26
CA ARG A 360 5.87 -41.38 -1.15
C ARG A 360 4.94 -42.59 -1.26
N HIS A 361 3.72 -42.42 -1.77
CA HIS A 361 2.80 -43.53 -2.00
C HIS A 361 3.26 -44.49 -3.11
N ASP A 362 4.10 -44.02 -4.03
CA ASP A 362 4.77 -44.89 -4.99
C ASP A 362 5.89 -45.74 -4.34
N GLU A 363 6.32 -45.41 -3.11
CA GLU A 363 7.44 -46.05 -2.39
C GLU A 363 7.00 -46.84 -1.13
N GLU A 364 5.85 -46.53 -0.49
CA GLU A 364 5.33 -47.20 0.72
C GLU A 364 3.81 -47.51 0.60
N GLU A 365 3.42 -48.78 0.79
CA GLU A 365 2.04 -49.33 0.63
C GLU A 365 0.99 -48.84 1.66
N ASP A 366 1.30 -47.89 2.53
CA ASP A 366 0.35 -47.35 3.50
C ASP A 366 -0.38 -46.10 2.96
N GLY A 367 -1.71 -46.16 2.91
CA GLY A 367 -2.58 -45.14 2.31
C GLY A 367 -2.50 -43.75 2.95
N PRO A 368 -2.96 -42.69 2.25
CA PRO A 368 -2.85 -41.31 2.70
C PRO A 368 -3.68 -41.06 3.95
N ALA A 369 -3.03 -40.94 5.11
CA ALA A 369 -3.62 -40.18 6.21
C ALA A 369 -3.67 -38.71 5.77
N LEU A 370 -4.88 -38.22 5.45
CA LEU A 370 -5.16 -36.81 5.16
C LEU A 370 -4.65 -35.93 6.31
N ARG A 371 -3.46 -35.35 6.16
CA ARG A 371 -2.98 -34.31 7.08
C ARG A 371 -3.82 -33.05 6.89
N ALA A 372 -4.13 -32.39 7.99
CA ALA A 372 -4.85 -31.12 7.96
C ALA A 372 -4.13 -30.09 7.05
N PRO A 373 -4.88 -29.26 6.31
CA PRO A 373 -4.31 -28.24 5.43
C PRO A 373 -3.37 -27.29 6.20
N LEU A 374 -2.35 -26.77 5.51
CA LEU A 374 -1.41 -25.80 6.08
C LEU A 374 -2.14 -24.49 6.40
N PRO A 375 -2.19 -24.05 7.67
CA PRO A 375 -2.81 -22.76 7.99
C PRO A 375 -1.92 -21.60 7.52
N CYS A 376 -2.52 -20.50 7.06
CA CYS A 376 -1.78 -19.28 6.71
C CYS A 376 -1.29 -18.50 7.94
N SER A 377 -1.82 -18.80 9.13
CA SER A 377 -1.36 -18.23 10.39
C SER A 377 -1.55 -19.20 11.54
N ALA A 378 -0.65 -19.17 12.52
CA ALA A 378 -0.76 -19.93 13.75
C ALA A 378 -0.34 -19.09 14.96
N GLU A 379 -1.00 -19.31 16.10
CA GLU A 379 -0.75 -18.59 17.35
C GLU A 379 -0.34 -19.53 18.46
N GLY A 380 0.56 -19.07 19.32
CA GLY A 380 1.11 -19.83 20.43
C GLY A 380 2.43 -20.52 20.08
N VAL A 381 3.28 -20.67 21.08
CA VAL A 381 4.65 -21.20 20.95
C VAL A 381 4.68 -22.56 20.22
N GLU A 382 3.80 -23.49 20.60
CA GLU A 382 3.76 -24.83 20.02
C GLU A 382 3.34 -24.80 18.55
N ALA A 383 2.30 -24.04 18.22
CA ALA A 383 1.79 -23.95 16.87
C ALA A 383 2.76 -23.22 15.93
N VAL A 384 3.44 -22.17 16.43
CA VAL A 384 4.52 -21.47 15.72
C VAL A 384 5.68 -22.42 15.42
N ASN A 385 6.17 -23.15 16.45
CA ASN A 385 7.24 -24.15 16.27
C ASN A 385 6.86 -25.24 15.27
N ALA A 386 5.65 -25.80 15.39
CA ALA A 386 5.16 -26.86 14.51
C ALA A 386 5.03 -26.39 13.05
N LEU A 387 4.48 -25.19 12.82
CA LEU A 387 4.33 -24.65 11.47
C LEU A 387 5.70 -24.35 10.85
N MET A 388 6.61 -23.70 11.59
CA MET A 388 7.95 -23.39 11.12
C MET A 388 8.72 -24.67 10.73
N GLN A 389 8.62 -25.73 11.53
CA GLN A 389 9.24 -27.03 11.23
C GLN A 389 8.62 -27.70 10.00
N ARG A 390 7.28 -27.75 9.91
CA ARG A 390 6.58 -28.37 8.78
C ARG A 390 6.94 -27.68 7.47
N VAL A 391 6.91 -26.36 7.44
CA VAL A 391 7.17 -25.55 6.24
C VAL A 391 8.63 -25.69 5.78
N ASN A 392 9.62 -25.59 6.69
CA ASN A 392 11.01 -25.85 6.33
C ASN A 392 11.24 -27.31 5.89
N GLY A 393 10.55 -28.27 6.51
CA GLY A 393 10.60 -29.68 6.14
C GLY A 393 10.09 -29.96 4.72
N ILE A 394 8.99 -29.31 4.31
CA ILE A 394 8.44 -29.41 2.95
C ILE A 394 9.46 -28.91 1.92
N VAL A 395 10.01 -27.71 2.12
CA VAL A 395 10.97 -27.13 1.16
C VAL A 395 12.24 -27.97 1.09
N TRP A 396 12.77 -28.39 2.25
CA TRP A 396 13.97 -29.22 2.29
C TRP A 396 13.77 -30.55 1.55
N ALA A 397 12.72 -31.30 1.91
CA ALA A 397 12.42 -32.59 1.29
C ALA A 397 12.07 -32.44 -0.20
N GLY A 398 11.35 -31.37 -0.56
CA GLY A 398 10.99 -31.07 -1.95
C GLY A 398 12.21 -30.79 -2.82
N ARG A 399 13.21 -30.08 -2.30
CA ARG A 399 14.49 -29.83 -3.00
C ARG A 399 15.34 -31.09 -3.08
N GLU A 400 15.48 -31.83 -1.99
CA GLU A 400 16.27 -33.06 -1.94
C GLU A 400 15.73 -34.14 -2.89
N LYS A 401 14.40 -34.28 -2.98
CA LYS A 401 13.75 -35.19 -3.93
C LYS A 401 13.65 -34.61 -5.36
N GLY A 402 14.06 -33.37 -5.61
CA GLY A 402 13.97 -32.71 -6.92
C GLY A 402 12.55 -32.40 -7.40
N ILE A 403 11.58 -32.33 -6.49
CA ILE A 403 10.20 -31.92 -6.76
C ILE A 403 10.12 -30.40 -6.96
N ILE A 404 10.88 -29.66 -6.16
CA ILE A 404 10.98 -28.20 -6.29
C ILE A 404 12.12 -27.88 -7.26
N THR A 405 11.75 -27.44 -8.46
CA THR A 405 12.69 -27.04 -9.52
C THR A 405 13.51 -25.81 -9.12
N GLU A 406 14.62 -25.54 -9.82
CA GLU A 406 15.43 -24.33 -9.55
C GLU A 406 14.63 -23.04 -9.77
N GLN A 407 13.77 -23.01 -10.79
CA GLN A 407 12.92 -21.85 -11.08
C GLN A 407 11.92 -21.59 -9.95
N GLN A 408 11.33 -22.65 -9.37
CA GLN A 408 10.46 -22.54 -8.21
C GLN A 408 11.23 -22.16 -6.94
N ALA A 409 12.45 -22.70 -6.75
CA ALA A 409 13.32 -22.34 -5.64
C ALA A 409 13.74 -20.86 -5.69
N ARG A 410 13.91 -20.28 -6.89
CA ARG A 410 14.16 -18.84 -7.06
C ARG A 410 13.00 -18.00 -6.53
N LEU A 411 11.76 -18.46 -6.58
CA LEU A 411 10.64 -17.72 -6.00
C LEU A 411 10.83 -17.48 -4.50
N LEU A 412 11.38 -18.48 -3.80
CA LEU A 412 11.67 -18.42 -2.36
C LEU A 412 12.78 -17.42 -1.99
N THR A 413 13.47 -16.86 -3.00
CA THR A 413 14.47 -15.81 -2.80
C THR A 413 13.86 -14.40 -2.72
N HIS A 414 12.59 -14.24 -3.09
CA HIS A 414 11.91 -12.95 -2.99
C HIS A 414 11.54 -12.63 -1.53
N PRO A 415 11.75 -11.40 -1.05
CA PRO A 415 11.36 -10.98 0.30
C PRO A 415 9.87 -11.18 0.60
N GLU A 416 9.01 -11.12 -0.43
CA GLU A 416 7.56 -11.32 -0.31
C GLU A 416 7.18 -12.78 0.05
N MET A 417 8.12 -13.72 -0.10
CA MET A 417 7.96 -15.14 0.22
C MET A 417 8.57 -15.49 1.59
N ALA A 418 8.84 -14.51 2.45
CA ALA A 418 9.36 -14.74 3.80
C ALA A 418 8.25 -15.13 4.79
N LEU A 419 8.59 -15.95 5.78
CA LEU A 419 7.72 -16.27 6.91
C LEU A 419 7.87 -15.19 7.99
N SER A 420 6.78 -14.57 8.43
CA SER A 420 6.82 -13.53 9.47
C SER A 420 6.42 -14.09 10.82
N ILE A 421 7.29 -13.97 11.82
CA ILE A 421 7.03 -14.33 13.22
C ILE A 421 6.97 -13.04 14.04
N PHE A 422 5.84 -12.79 14.67
CA PHE A 422 5.62 -11.67 15.58
C PHE A 422 5.72 -12.16 17.02
N THR A 423 6.57 -11.51 17.81
CA THR A 423 6.73 -11.82 19.24
C THR A 423 7.25 -10.59 19.98
N ASP A 424 6.91 -10.49 21.26
CA ASP A 424 7.62 -9.57 22.14
C ASP A 424 9.05 -10.11 22.34
N PHE A 425 10.05 -9.22 22.23
CA PHE A 425 11.44 -9.62 22.42
C PHE A 425 11.75 -9.47 23.90
N GLY A 426 12.14 -10.56 24.56
CA GLY A 426 12.35 -10.56 26.01
C GLY A 426 13.55 -9.74 26.51
N HIS A 427 14.47 -9.33 25.63
CA HIS A 427 15.75 -8.70 25.97
C HIS A 427 15.88 -7.17 25.74
N PRO A 428 15.31 -6.53 24.69
CA PRO A 428 15.46 -5.09 24.46
C PRO A 428 14.76 -4.19 25.50
N THR A 429 13.84 -4.72 26.31
CA THR A 429 13.16 -3.96 27.38
C THR A 429 14.10 -3.45 28.49
N SER A 430 15.35 -3.96 28.55
CA SER A 430 16.34 -3.57 29.56
C SER A 430 17.39 -2.55 29.09
N THR A 431 17.45 -2.24 27.79
CA THR A 431 18.57 -1.47 27.19
C THR A 431 18.28 0.01 26.91
N THR A 432 17.04 0.47 27.05
CA THR A 432 16.69 1.91 26.93
C THR A 432 15.74 2.31 28.06
N PRO A 433 16.25 2.99 29.11
CA PRO A 433 15.41 3.52 30.20
C PRO A 433 14.58 4.75 29.80
N ASP A 434 14.87 5.38 28.65
CA ASP A 434 14.31 6.66 28.24
C ASP A 434 13.76 6.61 26.81
N GLY A 435 12.52 7.08 26.63
CA GLY A 435 12.02 7.72 25.42
C GLY A 435 11.32 6.84 24.37
N ASP A 436 10.09 7.21 24.05
CA ASP A 436 9.23 6.86 22.91
C ASP A 436 9.74 5.88 21.83
N ARG A 437 8.83 4.95 21.47
CA ARG A 437 8.97 3.88 20.45
C ARG A 437 9.93 4.25 19.30
N PRO A 438 11.19 3.76 19.28
CA PRO A 438 12.18 4.17 18.29
C PRO A 438 11.94 3.58 16.88
N GLY A 439 11.02 2.63 16.73
CA GLY A 439 10.69 1.94 15.47
C GLY A 439 10.49 0.44 15.66
N GLU A 440 10.30 -0.30 14.57
CA GLU A 440 10.18 -1.76 14.55
C GLU A 440 11.56 -2.41 14.36
N LEU A 441 11.92 -3.36 15.22
CA LEU A 441 13.13 -4.15 15.07
C LEU A 441 12.78 -5.49 14.39
N ILE A 442 13.51 -5.81 13.31
CA ILE A 442 13.29 -7.01 12.52
C ILE A 442 14.60 -7.80 12.42
N LEU A 443 14.58 -9.06 12.83
CA LEU A 443 15.70 -9.99 12.65
C LEU A 443 15.38 -10.95 11.50
N VAL A 444 16.21 -10.98 10.47
CA VAL A 444 16.00 -11.78 9.27
C VAL A 444 16.90 -13.02 9.31
N ASP A 445 16.32 -14.20 9.45
CA ASP A 445 17.01 -15.49 9.38
C ASP A 445 16.98 -16.01 7.93
N ALA A 446 18.06 -15.77 7.17
CA ALA A 446 18.13 -16.08 5.74
C ALA A 446 18.75 -17.47 5.47
N PRO A 447 18.32 -18.24 4.46
CA PRO A 447 18.86 -19.57 4.13
C PRO A 447 20.40 -19.64 4.02
N SER A 448 20.95 -20.85 4.13
CA SER A 448 22.41 -21.02 4.15
C SER A 448 23.08 -20.72 2.79
N PRO A 449 24.23 -20.02 2.76
CA PRO A 449 24.98 -19.74 1.54
C PRO A 449 25.80 -20.93 1.03
N ASP A 450 25.77 -22.10 1.69
CA ASP A 450 26.62 -23.25 1.35
C ASP A 450 26.21 -24.00 0.08
N GLY A 451 25.18 -23.53 -0.63
CA GLY A 451 24.79 -24.02 -1.94
C GLY A 451 24.12 -25.40 -1.94
N LYS A 452 23.81 -25.95 -0.77
CA LYS A 452 23.18 -27.29 -0.66
C LYS A 452 21.72 -27.30 -1.12
N LEU A 453 21.02 -26.20 -0.88
CA LEU A 453 19.60 -26.06 -1.21
C LEU A 453 19.36 -25.25 -2.49
N PHE A 454 20.21 -24.28 -2.78
CA PHE A 454 20.05 -23.31 -3.86
C PHE A 454 21.36 -23.22 -4.64
N ASP A 455 21.30 -22.92 -5.93
CA ASP A 455 22.53 -22.62 -6.66
C ASP A 455 23.27 -21.41 -6.03
N ALA A 456 24.60 -21.39 -6.14
CA ALA A 456 25.41 -20.32 -5.55
C ALA A 456 25.05 -18.93 -6.11
N GLY A 457 24.56 -18.89 -7.36
CA GLY A 457 24.11 -17.67 -8.04
C GLY A 457 22.84 -17.08 -7.44
N SER A 458 21.74 -17.85 -7.37
CA SER A 458 20.47 -17.39 -6.79
C SER A 458 20.63 -17.10 -5.30
N MET A 459 21.48 -17.84 -4.60
CA MET A 459 21.76 -17.57 -3.19
C MET A 459 22.55 -16.29 -2.96
N SER A 460 23.54 -16.01 -3.79
CA SER A 460 24.24 -14.72 -3.76
C SER A 460 23.27 -13.57 -4.08
N GLN A 461 22.39 -13.75 -5.07
CA GLN A 461 21.38 -12.74 -5.42
C GLN A 461 20.39 -12.49 -4.29
N MET A 462 19.86 -13.55 -3.67
CA MET A 462 18.97 -13.46 -2.51
C MET A 462 19.62 -12.67 -1.37
N LEU A 463 20.85 -13.05 -0.99
CA LEU A 463 21.57 -12.38 0.08
C LEU A 463 21.90 -10.93 -0.27
N ARG A 464 22.17 -10.60 -1.55
CA ARG A 464 22.30 -9.20 -1.99
C ARG A 464 21.01 -8.41 -1.83
N VAL A 465 19.87 -8.98 -2.21
CA VAL A 465 18.56 -8.33 -2.05
C VAL A 465 18.28 -8.07 -0.57
N GLN A 466 18.50 -9.08 0.28
CA GLN A 466 18.32 -8.94 1.71
C GLN A 466 19.32 -7.96 2.34
N ALA A 467 20.59 -7.99 1.93
CA ALA A 467 21.61 -7.06 2.40
C ALA A 467 21.26 -5.61 2.06
N LYS A 468 20.77 -5.32 0.85
CA LYS A 468 20.31 -3.98 0.46
C LYS A 468 19.17 -3.43 1.30
N GLN A 469 18.34 -4.31 1.85
CA GLN A 469 17.23 -3.96 2.73
C GLN A 469 17.64 -3.95 4.21
N SER A 470 18.82 -4.44 4.53
CA SER A 470 19.30 -4.60 5.90
C SER A 470 20.17 -3.44 6.30
N ASN A 471 20.02 -3.01 7.54
CA ASN A 471 20.82 -1.94 8.11
C ASN A 471 22.13 -2.50 8.71
N GLY A 472 22.21 -3.82 8.95
CA GLY A 472 23.37 -4.51 9.49
C GLY A 472 23.31 -6.03 9.27
N MET A 473 24.45 -6.69 9.41
CA MET A 473 24.62 -8.12 9.07
C MET A 473 25.33 -8.89 10.17
N ILE A 474 24.88 -10.13 10.41
CA ILE A 474 25.43 -11.04 11.40
C ILE A 474 25.78 -12.36 10.72
N LEU A 475 27.07 -12.65 10.69
CA LEU A 475 27.58 -13.93 10.24
C LEU A 475 27.67 -14.91 11.41
N VAL A 476 27.01 -16.06 11.29
CA VAL A 476 27.09 -17.14 12.29
C VAL A 476 27.94 -18.30 11.77
N VAL A 477 29.01 -18.62 12.48
CA VAL A 477 29.94 -19.73 12.15
C VAL A 477 30.09 -20.71 13.30
N ASP A 478 30.48 -21.94 12.99
CA ASP A 478 30.78 -22.96 14.00
C ASP A 478 32.19 -22.74 14.56
N ALA A 479 32.28 -22.35 15.83
CA ALA A 479 33.53 -22.12 16.53
C ALA A 479 34.12 -23.39 17.15
N SER A 480 33.39 -24.51 17.18
CA SER A 480 33.85 -25.76 17.80
C SER A 480 35.05 -26.41 17.08
N ARG A 481 35.37 -25.93 15.88
CA ARG A 481 36.44 -26.49 15.04
C ARG A 481 37.68 -25.60 14.93
N HIS A 482 37.75 -24.49 15.67
CA HIS A 482 38.80 -23.47 15.51
C HIS A 482 38.97 -23.04 14.05
N PRO A 483 37.96 -22.34 13.49
CA PRO A 483 37.97 -22.02 12.06
C PRO A 483 39.20 -21.25 11.64
N THR A 484 39.69 -21.56 10.44
CA THR A 484 40.82 -20.93 9.75
C THR A 484 40.35 -20.18 8.50
N ALA A 485 41.19 -19.30 7.96
CA ALA A 485 40.85 -18.51 6.77
C ALA A 485 40.58 -19.38 5.54
N ALA A 486 41.18 -20.58 5.50
CA ALA A 486 40.99 -21.55 4.44
C ALA A 486 39.58 -22.20 4.44
N ASP A 487 38.85 -22.14 5.56
CA ASP A 487 37.54 -22.79 5.70
C ASP A 487 36.41 -21.99 5.04
N PHE A 488 36.60 -20.68 4.82
CA PHE A 488 35.53 -19.77 4.36
C PHE A 488 35.89 -18.85 3.17
N PRO A 489 36.60 -19.30 2.13
CA PRO A 489 37.03 -18.43 1.04
C PRO A 489 35.85 -17.83 0.26
N SER A 490 34.82 -18.62 -0.03
CA SER A 490 33.61 -18.18 -0.74
C SER A 490 32.81 -17.13 0.05
N LEU A 491 32.73 -17.30 1.37
CA LEU A 491 31.96 -16.43 2.24
C LEU A 491 32.67 -15.09 2.50
N ILE A 492 33.99 -15.10 2.64
CA ILE A 492 34.80 -13.87 2.70
C ILE A 492 34.67 -13.09 1.38
N ASN A 493 34.73 -13.77 0.24
CA ASN A 493 34.53 -13.12 -1.06
C ASN A 493 33.11 -12.54 -1.21
N LEU A 494 32.09 -13.24 -0.72
CA LEU A 494 30.72 -12.74 -0.71
C LEU A 494 30.59 -11.46 0.12
N LEU A 495 31.15 -11.45 1.34
CA LEU A 495 31.17 -10.26 2.21
C LEU A 495 31.89 -9.08 1.57
N ARG A 496 33.06 -9.31 0.95
CA ARG A 496 33.76 -8.27 0.19
C ARG A 496 32.92 -7.71 -0.95
N SER A 497 32.16 -8.57 -1.64
CA SER A 497 31.26 -8.12 -2.70
C SER A 497 30.14 -7.23 -2.15
N PHE A 498 29.61 -7.51 -0.96
CA PHE A 498 28.60 -6.64 -0.34
C PHE A 498 29.19 -5.29 0.07
N GLN A 499 30.45 -5.25 0.49
CA GLN A 499 31.16 -4.01 0.79
C GLN A 499 31.43 -3.19 -0.47
N SER A 500 31.89 -3.83 -1.57
CA SER A 500 32.10 -3.13 -2.84
C SER A 500 30.81 -2.62 -3.45
N ASP A 501 29.70 -3.33 -3.27
CA ASP A 501 28.38 -2.96 -3.76
C ASP A 501 27.69 -1.88 -2.88
N GLY A 502 28.36 -1.41 -1.82
CA GLY A 502 27.80 -0.45 -0.86
C GLY A 502 26.64 -0.98 -0.02
N CYS A 503 26.41 -2.30 -0.02
CA CYS A 503 25.32 -2.96 0.70
C CYS A 503 25.66 -3.23 2.17
N LEU A 504 26.94 -3.25 2.53
CA LEU A 504 27.42 -3.51 3.88
C LEU A 504 28.55 -2.53 4.23
N ARG A 505 28.40 -1.80 5.33
CA ARG A 505 29.53 -1.10 5.96
C ARG A 505 30.27 -2.07 6.86
N ALA A 506 31.61 -1.99 6.88
CA ALA A 506 32.43 -2.87 7.72
C ALA A 506 32.11 -2.75 9.22
N GLU A 507 31.64 -1.56 9.63
CA GLU A 507 31.17 -1.26 10.99
C GLU A 507 29.79 -1.84 11.34
N ASP A 508 29.04 -2.38 10.38
CA ASP A 508 27.71 -2.97 10.61
C ASP A 508 27.73 -4.50 10.45
N LEU A 509 28.92 -5.10 10.53
CA LEU A 509 29.14 -6.55 10.49
C LEU A 509 29.50 -7.08 11.88
N TRP A 510 28.75 -8.08 12.35
CA TRP A 510 29.10 -8.88 13.52
C TRP A 510 29.40 -10.32 13.11
N ILE A 511 30.41 -10.91 13.74
CA ILE A 511 30.77 -12.32 13.58
C ILE A 511 30.47 -13.03 14.88
N VAL A 512 29.59 -14.03 14.86
CA VAL A 512 29.24 -14.85 16.03
C VAL A 512 29.76 -16.26 15.81
N GLY A 513 30.78 -16.64 16.59
CA GLY A 513 31.23 -18.01 16.72
C GLY A 513 30.31 -18.78 17.66
N ASN A 514 29.42 -19.58 17.08
CA ASN A 514 28.47 -20.38 17.83
C ASN A 514 29.03 -21.78 18.13
N CYS A 515 28.29 -22.58 18.91
CA CYS A 515 28.65 -23.96 19.27
C CYS A 515 29.93 -24.11 20.12
N VAL A 516 30.31 -23.08 20.88
CA VAL A 516 31.48 -23.16 21.78
C VAL A 516 31.30 -24.19 22.90
N ASP A 517 30.06 -24.58 23.19
CA ASP A 517 29.71 -25.67 24.12
C ASP A 517 30.28 -27.03 23.70
N ARG A 518 30.64 -27.19 22.43
CA ARG A 518 31.23 -28.43 21.91
C ARG A 518 32.75 -28.49 22.05
N LEU A 519 33.40 -27.42 22.54
CA LEU A 519 34.83 -27.43 22.76
C LEU A 519 35.16 -28.31 23.98
N PRO A 520 36.24 -29.12 23.93
CA PRO A 520 36.58 -30.09 24.99
C PRO A 520 36.68 -29.46 26.39
N ASP A 521 37.22 -28.24 26.47
CA ASP A 521 37.49 -27.57 27.74
C ASP A 521 36.34 -26.65 28.19
N PHE A 522 35.24 -26.56 27.43
CA PHE A 522 34.13 -25.65 27.74
C PHE A 522 33.45 -25.96 29.09
N HIS A 523 33.39 -27.25 29.46
CA HIS A 523 32.79 -27.73 30.70
C HIS A 523 33.77 -27.78 31.88
N LEU A 524 35.02 -27.35 31.70
CA LEU A 524 35.98 -27.22 32.79
C LEU A 524 35.66 -25.99 33.66
N PRO A 525 36.07 -25.97 34.95
CA PRO A 525 35.90 -24.82 35.84
C PRO A 525 36.47 -23.52 35.26
N ASP A 526 36.02 -22.38 35.80
CA ASP A 526 36.09 -21.02 35.23
C ASP A 526 37.35 -20.63 34.41
N ASP A 527 38.54 -21.10 34.78
CA ASP A 527 39.80 -20.83 34.06
C ASP A 527 39.88 -21.50 32.67
N GLY A 528 39.34 -22.71 32.51
CA GLY A 528 39.37 -23.45 31.24
C GLY A 528 38.36 -22.92 30.21
N ARG A 529 37.16 -22.57 30.67
CA ARG A 529 36.09 -22.03 29.84
C ARG A 529 36.44 -20.65 29.27
N ALA A 530 36.96 -19.75 30.11
CA ALA A 530 37.37 -18.42 29.66
C ALA A 530 38.52 -18.49 28.63
N GLY A 531 39.47 -19.42 28.83
CA GLY A 531 40.57 -19.67 27.90
C GLY A 531 40.09 -20.15 26.52
N CYS A 532 39.19 -21.12 26.46
CA CYS A 532 38.64 -21.62 25.20
C CYS A 532 37.87 -20.55 24.43
N GLU A 533 37.06 -19.76 25.12
CA GLU A 533 36.30 -18.67 24.51
C GLU A 533 37.22 -17.57 23.95
N ALA A 534 38.27 -17.21 24.68
CA ALA A 534 39.27 -16.25 24.22
C ALA A 534 40.01 -16.77 22.97
N ALA A 535 40.38 -18.05 22.96
CA ALA A 535 41.02 -18.70 21.81
C ALA A 535 40.09 -18.72 20.59
N ALA A 536 38.82 -19.10 20.76
CA ALA A 536 37.82 -19.07 19.68
C ALA A 536 37.62 -17.65 19.13
N ARG A 537 37.51 -16.65 20.01
CA ARG A 537 37.38 -15.23 19.60
C ARG A 537 38.61 -14.74 18.83
N SER A 538 39.82 -15.13 19.27
CA SER A 538 41.06 -14.79 18.57
C SER A 538 41.11 -15.40 17.17
N SER A 539 40.72 -16.69 17.04
CA SER A 539 40.62 -17.39 15.76
C SER A 539 39.70 -16.65 14.80
N LEU A 540 38.49 -16.28 15.24
CA LEU A 540 37.51 -15.56 14.40
C LEU A 540 38.04 -14.20 13.91
N ARG A 541 38.73 -13.46 14.79
CA ARG A 541 39.34 -12.17 14.41
C ARG A 541 40.38 -12.35 13.33
N GLU A 542 41.22 -13.37 13.44
CA GLU A 542 42.25 -13.65 12.44
C GLU A 542 41.64 -14.03 11.08
N VAL A 543 40.63 -14.92 11.09
CA VAL A 543 39.93 -15.37 9.89
C VAL A 543 39.21 -14.23 9.15
N PHE A 544 38.49 -13.39 9.89
CA PHE A 544 37.63 -12.35 9.31
C PHE A 544 38.26 -10.94 9.33
N ALA A 545 39.53 -10.80 9.74
CA ALA A 545 40.29 -9.56 9.63
C ALA A 545 40.17 -8.86 8.26
N PRO A 546 40.13 -9.56 7.11
CA PRO A 546 40.05 -8.88 5.82
C PRO A 546 38.72 -8.20 5.48
N VAL A 547 37.67 -8.39 6.29
CA VAL A 547 36.33 -7.81 6.08
C VAL A 547 35.86 -6.96 7.26
N LEU A 548 36.59 -6.98 8.38
CA LEU A 548 36.33 -6.13 9.55
C LEU A 548 37.14 -4.83 9.44
N ALA A 549 36.60 -3.72 9.97
CA ALA A 549 37.29 -2.43 9.94
C ALA A 549 38.59 -2.46 10.78
N VAL A 550 39.70 -2.01 10.18
CA VAL A 550 41.05 -2.05 10.78
C VAL A 550 41.18 -1.17 12.04
N GLU A 551 40.35 -0.13 12.16
CA GLU A 551 40.38 0.86 13.25
C GLU A 551 39.66 0.43 14.54
N SER A 552 38.99 -0.73 14.60
CA SER A 552 38.34 -1.20 15.84
C SER A 552 39.32 -1.86 16.84
N ARG A 553 40.62 -1.58 16.73
CA ARG A 553 41.61 -1.98 17.73
C ARG A 553 41.50 -1.04 18.92
N MET A 554 40.88 -1.55 19.98
CA MET A 554 41.05 -1.11 21.37
C MET A 554 40.68 0.36 21.63
N GLU A 555 39.47 0.63 22.15
CA GLU A 555 39.30 1.63 23.23
C GLU A 555 37.88 1.72 23.80
N SER A 556 36.84 1.25 23.09
CA SER A 556 35.47 1.19 23.64
C SER A 556 34.85 -0.20 23.48
N GLY A 557 34.11 -0.66 24.50
CA GLY A 557 33.66 -2.04 24.72
C GLY A 557 32.70 -2.68 23.69
N ASN A 558 32.78 -2.34 22.41
CA ASN A 558 31.97 -2.93 21.33
C ASN A 558 32.77 -3.98 20.53
N GLU A 559 32.96 -5.17 21.11
CA GLU A 559 33.57 -6.30 20.38
C GLU A 559 32.67 -6.78 19.23
N ARG A 560 33.19 -6.83 18.00
CA ARG A 560 32.45 -7.31 16.79
C ARG A 560 32.55 -8.82 16.53
N CYS A 561 33.53 -9.48 17.15
CA CYS A 561 33.66 -10.93 17.15
C CYS A 561 33.18 -11.45 18.51
N LEU A 562 32.03 -12.11 18.51
CA LEU A 562 31.36 -12.64 19.70
C LEU A 562 31.39 -14.16 19.66
N VAL A 563 31.27 -14.77 20.83
CA VAL A 563 31.16 -16.22 20.99
C VAL A 563 29.90 -16.56 21.76
N ALA A 564 29.19 -17.59 21.31
CA ALA A 564 27.91 -17.98 21.87
C ALA A 564 27.71 -19.49 21.84
N SER A 565 26.84 -19.97 22.72
CA SER A 565 26.31 -21.32 22.69
C SER A 565 24.78 -21.21 22.64
N ALA A 566 24.28 -20.82 21.48
CA ALA A 566 22.87 -20.49 21.29
C ALA A 566 21.93 -21.68 21.52
N ARG A 567 22.40 -22.91 21.28
CA ARG A 567 21.63 -24.13 21.56
C ARG A 567 21.32 -24.25 23.06
N LEU A 568 22.31 -24.05 23.93
CA LEU A 568 22.11 -24.07 25.38
C LEU A 568 21.16 -22.96 25.85
N ALA A 569 21.29 -21.76 25.30
CA ALA A 569 20.38 -20.66 25.61
C ALA A 569 18.94 -20.97 25.20
N SER A 570 18.72 -21.44 23.97
CA SER A 570 17.41 -21.83 23.45
C SER A 570 16.79 -22.98 24.26
N LEU A 571 17.59 -23.98 24.66
CA LEU A 571 17.12 -25.08 25.51
C LEU A 571 16.70 -24.59 26.90
N GLY A 572 17.43 -23.64 27.49
CA GLY A 572 17.06 -23.03 28.76
C GLY A 572 15.72 -22.29 28.70
N GLU A 573 15.50 -21.49 27.65
CA GLU A 573 14.21 -20.80 27.45
C GLU A 573 13.05 -21.79 27.24
N TYR A 574 13.27 -22.80 26.39
CA TYR A 574 12.27 -23.83 26.13
C TYR A 574 11.93 -24.65 27.39
N GLY A 575 12.94 -25.10 28.13
CA GLY A 575 12.76 -25.89 29.34
C GLY A 575 12.08 -25.12 30.47
N LYS A 576 12.35 -23.82 30.60
CA LYS A 576 11.63 -22.93 31.50
C LYS A 576 10.17 -22.84 31.08
N TRP A 577 9.90 -22.47 29.84
CA TRP A 577 8.54 -22.30 29.32
C TRP A 577 7.70 -23.59 29.43
N LYS A 578 8.22 -24.74 28.96
CA LYS A 578 7.48 -26.01 28.94
C LYS A 578 7.09 -26.47 30.35
N MET A 579 7.99 -26.31 31.32
CA MET A 579 7.71 -26.62 32.73
C MET A 579 6.63 -25.72 33.34
N HIS A 580 6.62 -24.43 32.99
CA HIS A 580 5.54 -23.52 33.40
C HIS A 580 4.20 -23.91 32.77
N THR A 581 4.19 -24.34 31.51
CA THR A 581 2.97 -24.81 30.83
C THR A 581 2.42 -26.09 31.49
N LEU A 582 3.28 -27.06 31.79
CA LEU A 582 2.87 -28.35 32.36
C LEU A 582 2.43 -28.26 33.83
N PHE A 583 3.05 -27.40 34.64
CA PHE A 583 2.83 -27.40 36.09
C PHE A 583 2.26 -26.08 36.65
N GLY A 584 2.24 -25.00 35.88
CA GLY A 584 1.96 -23.62 36.33
C GLY A 584 0.50 -23.18 36.35
N HIS A 585 -0.48 -24.01 35.98
CA HIS A 585 -1.90 -23.63 36.05
C HIS A 585 -2.48 -23.80 37.46
N GLY A 586 -2.62 -22.69 38.21
CA GLY A 586 -3.41 -22.57 39.46
C GLY A 586 -2.79 -21.67 40.55
N ARG A 587 -3.62 -20.86 41.24
CA ARG A 587 -3.26 -19.87 42.30
C ARG A 587 -2.56 -20.40 43.57
N LYS A 588 -2.27 -21.70 43.67
CA LYS A 588 -1.51 -22.28 44.78
C LYS A 588 -0.39 -23.11 44.17
N LYS A 589 0.87 -22.64 44.06
CA LYS A 589 2.02 -23.48 43.63
C LYS A 589 3.37 -22.72 43.58
N SER A 590 3.92 -22.35 44.73
CA SER A 590 5.39 -22.18 44.86
C SER A 590 6.07 -23.46 45.37
N SER A 591 5.28 -24.49 45.75
CA SER A 591 5.74 -25.74 46.35
C SER A 591 5.41 -27.00 45.51
N ALA A 592 5.00 -26.88 44.25
CA ALA A 592 4.91 -28.06 43.38
C ALA A 592 6.32 -28.63 43.20
N VAL A 593 6.54 -29.77 43.86
CA VAL A 593 7.73 -30.59 43.73
C VAL A 593 7.50 -31.57 42.60
N MET A 594 8.49 -31.75 41.72
CA MET A 594 8.46 -32.84 40.73
C MET A 594 8.36 -34.18 41.47
N ASN A 595 7.19 -34.80 41.41
CA ASN A 595 6.95 -36.10 42.03
C ASN A 595 7.52 -37.23 41.14
N THR A 596 7.66 -38.43 41.70
CA THR A 596 8.27 -39.57 41.01
C THR A 596 7.54 -39.95 39.72
N THR A 597 6.22 -39.75 39.67
CA THR A 597 5.38 -40.05 38.49
C THR A 597 5.63 -39.06 37.35
N ALA A 598 5.66 -37.76 37.64
CA ALA A 598 5.98 -36.71 36.68
C ALA A 598 7.41 -36.87 36.14
N MET A 599 8.36 -37.31 36.98
CA MET A 599 9.73 -37.63 36.54
C MET A 599 9.79 -38.83 35.59
N MET A 600 8.95 -39.86 35.79
CA MET A 600 8.89 -40.99 34.87
C MET A 600 8.25 -40.62 33.53
N GLU A 601 7.35 -39.64 33.50
CA GLU A 601 6.75 -39.12 32.27
C GLU A 601 7.70 -38.17 31.54
N LEU A 602 8.23 -37.14 32.23
CA LEU A 602 9.19 -36.19 31.66
C LEU A 602 10.51 -36.85 31.24
N GLY A 603 10.95 -37.89 31.94
CA GLY A 603 12.17 -38.63 31.58
C GLY A 603 12.08 -39.37 30.24
N LYS A 604 10.86 -39.54 29.69
CA LYS A 604 10.65 -40.07 28.33
C LYS A 604 10.80 -38.99 27.26
N ASP A 605 10.69 -37.72 27.63
CA ASP A 605 10.82 -36.61 26.71
C ASP A 605 12.30 -36.28 26.47
N THR A 606 12.69 -36.26 25.19
CA THR A 606 14.08 -36.03 24.76
C THR A 606 14.60 -34.64 25.17
N TRP A 607 13.74 -33.61 25.11
CA TRP A 607 14.11 -32.25 25.50
C TRP A 607 14.51 -32.18 26.98
N PHE A 608 13.76 -32.86 27.86
CA PHE A 608 13.99 -32.83 29.30
C PHE A 608 15.25 -33.61 29.68
N ALA A 609 15.42 -34.80 29.11
CA ALA A 609 16.62 -35.61 29.29
C ALA A 609 17.89 -34.88 28.84
N ASN A 610 17.85 -34.18 27.71
CA ASN A 610 18.98 -33.40 27.19
C ASN A 610 19.36 -32.25 28.14
N ILE A 611 18.39 -31.47 28.61
CA ILE A 611 18.63 -30.37 29.54
C ILE A 611 19.20 -30.89 30.86
N ALA A 612 18.58 -31.94 31.42
CA ALA A 612 19.00 -32.51 32.70
C ALA A 612 20.40 -33.13 32.61
N SER A 613 20.72 -33.81 31.50
CA SER A 613 22.05 -34.35 31.24
C SER A 613 23.11 -33.27 31.11
N VAL A 614 22.80 -32.13 30.49
CA VAL A 614 23.75 -31.01 30.38
C VAL A 614 24.04 -30.39 31.76
N LEU A 615 23.03 -30.24 32.60
CA LEU A 615 23.19 -29.60 33.91
C LEU A 615 23.77 -30.51 34.98
N HIS A 616 23.45 -31.81 34.95
CA HIS A 616 23.73 -32.74 36.05
C HIS A 616 24.42 -34.04 35.61
N GLY A 617 24.76 -34.17 34.33
CA GLY A 617 25.44 -35.34 33.78
C GLY A 617 24.61 -36.62 33.88
N ILE A 618 25.29 -37.77 33.92
CA ILE A 618 24.68 -39.09 33.94
C ILE A 618 23.82 -39.40 35.18
N HIS A 619 23.95 -38.60 36.25
CA HIS A 619 23.21 -38.79 37.52
C HIS A 619 22.03 -37.82 37.68
N TRP A 620 21.61 -37.16 36.60
CA TRP A 620 20.59 -36.10 36.63
C TRP A 620 19.27 -36.52 37.29
N ALA A 621 18.85 -37.77 37.15
CA ALA A 621 17.60 -38.27 37.71
C ALA A 621 17.56 -38.22 39.25
N ALA A 622 18.72 -38.25 39.92
CA ALA A 622 18.81 -38.08 41.37
C ALA A 622 18.75 -36.60 41.76
N SER A 623 19.40 -35.72 41.00
CA SER A 623 19.49 -34.28 41.26
C SER A 623 18.16 -33.55 41.02
N VAL A 624 17.39 -33.98 40.03
CA VAL A 624 16.11 -33.33 39.64
C VAL A 624 14.93 -33.85 40.47
N ARG A 625 15.06 -35.05 41.07
CA ARG A 625 14.02 -35.63 41.93
C ARG A 625 13.82 -34.76 43.16
N GLY A 626 12.59 -34.29 43.40
CA GLY A 626 12.31 -33.42 44.53
C GLY A 626 12.58 -31.93 44.27
N MET A 627 13.01 -31.56 43.05
CA MET A 627 13.23 -30.17 42.68
C MET A 627 11.90 -29.40 42.58
N SER A 628 11.89 -28.18 43.12
CA SER A 628 10.75 -27.25 42.98
C SER A 628 10.83 -26.49 41.66
N LEU A 629 9.69 -25.99 41.16
CA LEU A 629 9.67 -25.13 39.96
C LEU A 629 10.57 -23.89 40.09
N LYS A 630 10.67 -23.31 41.30
CA LYS A 630 11.56 -22.16 41.56
C LYS A 630 13.04 -22.54 41.42
N ALA A 631 13.41 -23.74 41.85
CA ALA A 631 14.77 -24.26 41.68
C ALA A 631 15.05 -24.58 40.20
N TRP A 632 14.09 -25.19 39.49
CA TRP A 632 14.17 -25.40 38.05
C TRP A 632 14.37 -24.09 37.27
N ASP A 633 13.58 -23.05 37.57
CA ASP A 633 13.72 -21.73 36.95
C ASP A 633 15.09 -21.08 37.22
N LYS A 634 15.72 -21.41 38.35
CA LYS A 634 17.08 -20.96 38.66
C LYS A 634 18.10 -21.71 37.79
N GLU A 635 17.99 -23.03 37.70
CA GLU A 635 18.86 -23.85 36.85
C GLU A 635 18.72 -23.49 35.36
N MET A 636 17.51 -23.21 34.87
CA MET A 636 17.31 -22.77 33.48
C MET A 636 17.98 -21.41 33.23
N ARG A 637 17.92 -20.47 34.19
CA ARG A 637 18.66 -19.20 34.08
C ARG A 637 20.16 -19.39 34.06
N VAL A 638 20.67 -20.36 34.82
CA VAL A 638 22.08 -20.75 34.76
C VAL A 638 22.39 -21.33 33.38
N LEU A 639 21.56 -22.21 32.83
CA LEU A 639 21.78 -22.77 31.49
C LEU A 639 21.78 -21.68 30.40
N MET A 640 20.86 -20.71 30.50
CA MET A 640 20.79 -19.57 29.58
C MET A 640 22.03 -18.65 29.69
N SER A 641 22.51 -18.39 30.91
CA SER A 641 23.75 -17.64 31.11
C SER A 641 24.97 -18.42 30.58
N HIS A 642 24.95 -19.76 30.63
CA HIS A 642 25.98 -20.59 30.02
C HIS A 642 26.00 -20.44 28.49
N GLY A 643 24.83 -20.27 27.86
CA GLY A 643 24.73 -20.02 26.44
C GLY A 643 25.27 -18.65 25.99
N LYS A 644 25.45 -17.69 26.90
CA LYS A 644 25.99 -16.32 26.67
C LYS A 644 25.28 -15.49 25.60
N VAL A 645 24.09 -15.89 25.16
CA VAL A 645 23.27 -15.07 24.27
C VAL A 645 22.57 -13.94 25.04
N GLN A 646 22.27 -14.17 26.32
CA GLN A 646 21.68 -13.18 27.23
C GLN A 646 22.71 -12.16 27.72
N GLY A 647 22.28 -10.92 27.99
CA GLY A 647 23.12 -9.86 28.56
C GLY A 647 24.06 -9.24 27.53
N LEU A 648 25.34 -9.62 27.52
CA LEU A 648 26.41 -8.97 26.74
C LEU A 648 26.26 -9.13 25.22
N VAL A 649 25.91 -10.31 24.72
CA VAL A 649 25.75 -10.54 23.26
C VAL A 649 24.50 -9.85 22.74
N ALA A 650 23.37 -10.00 23.44
CA ALA A 650 22.15 -9.26 23.13
C ALA A 650 22.36 -7.74 23.19
N SER A 651 23.04 -7.21 24.21
CA SER A 651 23.31 -5.77 24.30
C SER A 651 24.27 -5.28 23.21
N SER A 652 25.29 -6.06 22.85
CA SER A 652 26.28 -5.71 21.82
C SER A 652 25.72 -5.76 20.39
N ILE A 653 24.64 -6.52 20.17
CA ILE A 653 23.99 -6.67 18.88
C ILE A 653 22.74 -5.78 18.79
N LEU A 654 21.79 -5.97 19.71
CA LEU A 654 20.49 -5.29 19.67
C LEU A 654 20.60 -3.83 20.15
N GLY A 655 21.51 -3.52 21.08
CA GLY A 655 21.73 -2.15 21.57
C GLY A 655 22.13 -1.19 20.45
N PRO A 656 23.28 -1.40 19.78
CA PRO A 656 23.69 -0.59 18.62
C PRO A 656 22.68 -0.60 17.47
N ALA A 657 21.95 -1.71 17.28
CA ALA A 657 20.91 -1.78 16.25
C ALA A 657 19.68 -0.90 16.57
N CYS A 658 19.31 -0.79 17.85
CA CYS A 658 18.25 0.11 18.28
C CYS A 658 18.70 1.57 18.33
N THR A 659 19.95 1.87 18.70
CA THR A 659 20.43 3.25 18.89
C THR A 659 21.05 3.86 17.62
N SER A 660 22.05 3.21 17.03
CA SER A 660 22.81 3.76 15.89
C SER A 660 22.10 3.57 14.56
N MET A 661 21.44 2.43 14.33
CA MET A 661 20.85 2.11 13.04
C MET A 661 19.50 2.81 12.82
N MET A 662 18.74 3.06 13.89
CA MET A 662 17.55 3.92 13.85
C MET A 662 17.93 5.39 13.60
N GLN A 663 18.95 5.91 14.28
CA GLN A 663 19.44 7.27 14.08
C GLN A 663 19.91 7.50 12.63
N ARG A 664 20.65 6.56 12.03
CA ARG A 664 21.03 6.64 10.61
C ARG A 664 19.83 6.60 9.66
N SER A 665 18.76 5.88 10.01
CA SER A 665 17.52 5.85 9.23
C SER A 665 16.77 7.19 9.31
N VAL A 666 16.84 7.86 10.46
CA VAL A 666 16.37 9.25 10.61
C VAL A 666 17.21 10.20 9.74
N GLU A 667 18.54 10.08 9.73
CA GLU A 667 19.43 10.88 8.88
C GLU A 667 19.17 10.68 7.38
N LEU A 668 18.96 9.43 6.95
CA LEU A 668 18.63 9.14 5.55
C LEU A 668 17.29 9.77 5.14
N THR A 669 16.35 9.83 6.08
CA THR A 669 15.07 10.53 5.89
C THR A 669 15.29 12.05 5.78
N LEU A 670 16.14 12.63 6.62
CA LEU A 670 16.53 14.04 6.51
C LEU A 670 17.23 14.34 5.17
N HIS A 671 18.13 13.47 4.71
CA HIS A 671 18.78 13.64 3.40
C HIS A 671 17.75 13.64 2.26
N GLN A 672 16.78 12.74 2.30
CA GLN A 672 15.71 12.70 1.29
C GLN A 672 14.79 13.92 1.36
N LEU A 673 14.48 14.42 2.56
CA LEU A 673 13.76 15.68 2.73
C LEU A 673 14.50 16.83 2.03
N ARG A 674 15.81 16.95 2.24
CA ARG A 674 16.63 17.97 1.56
C ARG A 674 16.66 17.82 0.05
N ALA A 675 16.68 16.59 -0.46
CA ALA A 675 16.61 16.33 -1.90
C ALA A 675 15.28 16.81 -2.47
N ILE A 676 14.14 16.47 -1.83
CA ILE A 676 12.81 16.93 -2.23
C ILE A 676 12.73 18.45 -2.23
N VAL A 677 13.25 19.10 -1.17
CA VAL A 677 13.28 20.56 -1.06
C VAL A 677 14.19 21.19 -2.11
N GLY A 678 15.34 20.59 -2.38
CA GLY A 678 16.28 21.00 -3.43
C GLY A 678 15.65 20.94 -4.82
N ASP A 679 15.02 19.81 -5.15
CA ASP A 679 14.34 19.63 -6.43
C ASP A 679 13.20 20.66 -6.61
N PHE A 680 12.42 20.88 -5.55
CA PHE A 680 11.34 21.88 -5.55
C PHE A 680 11.87 23.30 -5.77
N THR A 681 12.87 23.73 -4.98
CA THR A 681 13.45 25.08 -5.05
C THR A 681 14.10 25.36 -6.41
N GLU A 682 14.77 24.36 -7.00
CA GLU A 682 15.31 24.46 -8.36
C GLU A 682 14.22 24.57 -9.43
N GLU A 683 13.17 23.74 -9.34
CA GLU A 683 12.10 23.72 -10.34
C GLU A 683 11.24 24.99 -10.28
N ILE A 684 10.94 25.50 -9.08
CA ILE A 684 10.14 26.71 -8.92
C ILE A 684 10.92 27.97 -9.32
N SER A 685 12.24 27.98 -9.10
CA SER A 685 13.13 29.06 -9.59
C SER A 685 13.23 29.08 -11.12
N ALA A 686 13.17 27.91 -11.76
CA ALA A 686 13.09 27.81 -13.21
C ALA A 686 11.74 28.33 -13.75
N LEU A 687 10.63 28.08 -13.02
CA LEU A 687 9.32 28.62 -13.38
C LEU A 687 9.24 30.14 -13.24
N SER A 688 9.91 30.74 -12.25
CA SER A 688 9.94 32.19 -12.04
C SER A 688 10.87 32.96 -12.99
N GLY A 689 11.54 32.28 -13.93
CA GLY A 689 12.35 32.93 -14.98
C GLY A 689 13.80 33.26 -14.61
N GLY A 690 14.48 32.40 -13.84
CA GLY A 690 15.89 32.60 -13.47
C GLY A 690 16.83 32.89 -14.66
N ASN A 691 17.58 34.01 -14.57
CA ASN A 691 18.58 34.57 -15.49
C ASN A 691 18.47 34.15 -16.97
N VAL A 692 17.72 34.96 -17.72
CA VAL A 692 17.42 34.86 -19.16
C VAL A 692 18.66 35.00 -20.08
N ASP A 693 19.84 35.29 -19.55
CA ASP A 693 21.01 35.68 -20.36
C ASP A 693 21.75 34.51 -21.05
N ASP A 694 21.57 33.24 -20.64
CA ASP A 694 22.37 32.12 -21.18
C ASP A 694 21.65 31.17 -22.16
N GLN A 695 20.37 31.35 -22.49
CA GLN A 695 19.60 30.33 -23.23
C GLN A 695 19.46 30.52 -24.75
N ARG A 696 19.94 31.61 -25.35
CA ARG A 696 19.71 31.91 -26.77
C ARG A 696 20.38 30.95 -27.79
N GLY A 697 21.28 30.06 -27.35
CA GLY A 697 21.94 29.07 -28.20
C GLY A 697 21.31 27.67 -28.21
N ALA A 698 20.33 27.39 -27.33
CA ALA A 698 19.84 26.03 -27.08
C ALA A 698 18.50 25.69 -27.75
N ASP A 699 17.86 26.64 -28.43
CA ASP A 699 16.46 26.51 -28.84
C ASP A 699 16.22 25.79 -30.17
N SER A 700 17.20 25.77 -31.09
CA SER A 700 17.08 25.01 -32.35
C SER A 700 17.16 23.49 -32.14
N HIS A 701 18.10 23.04 -31.30
CA HIS A 701 18.26 21.63 -30.96
C HIS A 701 17.06 21.06 -30.18
N LYS A 702 16.38 21.90 -29.38
CA LYS A 702 15.14 21.53 -28.68
C LYS A 702 13.96 21.33 -29.64
N LEU A 703 13.88 22.13 -30.71
CA LEU A 703 12.82 22.02 -31.73
C LEU A 703 12.99 20.76 -32.58
N ASP A 704 14.22 20.42 -32.97
CA ASP A 704 14.49 19.22 -33.76
C ASP A 704 14.18 17.92 -33.00
N GLN A 705 14.47 17.88 -31.69
CA GLN A 705 14.07 16.76 -30.84
C GLN A 705 12.55 16.65 -30.71
N LEU A 706 11.85 17.77 -30.51
CA LEU A 706 10.38 17.75 -30.43
C LEU A 706 9.75 17.29 -31.75
N ARG A 707 10.29 17.70 -32.90
CA ARG A 707 9.89 17.24 -34.24
C ARG A 707 10.09 15.73 -34.43
N ALA A 708 11.20 15.18 -33.95
CA ALA A 708 11.44 13.74 -34.00
C ALA A 708 10.44 12.94 -33.14
N VAL A 709 10.15 13.42 -31.92
CA VAL A 709 9.14 12.80 -31.04
C VAL A 709 7.75 12.91 -31.66
N PHE A 710 7.40 14.06 -32.26
CA PHE A 710 6.13 14.26 -32.94
C PHE A 710 5.96 13.32 -34.14
N ALA A 711 6.98 13.15 -34.99
CA ALA A 711 6.90 12.23 -36.12
C ALA A 711 6.59 10.79 -35.68
N THR A 712 7.16 10.37 -34.54
CA THR A 712 6.92 9.05 -33.96
C THR A 712 5.49 8.93 -33.41
N PHE A 713 4.99 9.98 -32.77
CA PHE A 713 3.62 10.06 -32.26
C PHE A 713 2.59 10.04 -33.40
N LEU A 714 2.80 10.84 -34.44
CA LEU A 714 1.91 10.93 -35.59
C LEU A 714 1.79 9.57 -36.30
N ALA A 715 2.90 8.86 -36.49
CA ALA A 715 2.90 7.52 -37.05
C ALA A 715 2.10 6.51 -36.19
N ASP A 716 2.18 6.61 -34.86
CA ASP A 716 1.37 5.78 -33.94
C ASP A 716 -0.14 6.10 -34.07
N VAL A 717 -0.51 7.38 -34.19
CA VAL A 717 -1.91 7.78 -34.39
C VAL A 717 -2.43 7.31 -35.74
N GLU A 718 -1.69 7.56 -36.84
CA GLU A 718 -2.07 7.12 -38.19
C GLU A 718 -2.22 5.58 -38.23
N SER A 719 -1.33 4.83 -37.58
CA SER A 719 -1.43 3.37 -37.48
C SER A 719 -2.64 2.91 -36.68
N ARG A 720 -3.01 3.59 -35.58
CA ARG A 720 -4.16 3.22 -34.73
C ARG A 720 -5.49 3.55 -35.39
N VAL A 721 -5.57 4.69 -36.07
CA VAL A 721 -6.75 5.08 -36.86
C VAL A 721 -6.93 4.07 -37.98
N ALA A 722 -5.87 3.75 -38.74
CA ALA A 722 -5.93 2.73 -39.79
C ALA A 722 -6.37 1.36 -39.24
N ALA A 723 -5.85 0.93 -38.09
CA ALA A 723 -6.23 -0.33 -37.46
C ALA A 723 -7.71 -0.37 -37.04
N ALA A 724 -8.27 0.74 -36.56
CA ALA A 724 -9.69 0.81 -36.19
C ALA A 724 -10.62 0.65 -37.40
N PHE A 725 -10.19 1.08 -38.60
CA PHE A 725 -10.96 0.95 -39.84
C PHE A 725 -10.71 -0.36 -40.60
N LEU A 726 -9.80 -1.23 -40.15
CA LEU A 726 -9.65 -2.59 -40.69
C LEU A 726 -10.84 -3.50 -40.36
N GLU A 727 -11.65 -3.13 -39.36
CA GLU A 727 -12.84 -3.88 -38.93
C GLU A 727 -14.08 -3.56 -39.79
N LEU A 728 -13.97 -2.67 -40.78
CA LEU A 728 -15.03 -2.42 -41.73
C LEU A 728 -15.26 -3.65 -42.63
N PRO A 729 -16.51 -4.02 -42.91
CA PRO A 729 -16.82 -5.14 -43.78
C PRO A 729 -16.25 -4.92 -45.19
N GLY A 730 -15.67 -5.97 -45.76
CA GLY A 730 -15.06 -5.92 -47.08
C GLY A 730 -16.09 -5.74 -48.20
N GLU A 731 -15.64 -5.31 -49.39
CA GLU A 731 -16.51 -5.04 -50.54
C GLU A 731 -17.48 -6.20 -50.86
N GLU A 732 -17.01 -7.45 -50.80
CA GLU A 732 -17.82 -8.64 -51.11
C GLU A 732 -18.89 -8.94 -50.06
N GLU A 733 -18.60 -8.72 -48.78
CA GLU A 733 -19.51 -8.93 -47.66
C GLU A 733 -20.57 -7.82 -47.62
N SER A 734 -20.13 -6.56 -47.67
CA SER A 734 -20.98 -5.36 -47.66
C SER A 734 -21.95 -5.30 -48.84
N CYS A 735 -21.51 -5.63 -50.05
CA CYS A 735 -22.38 -5.61 -51.22
C CYS A 735 -23.28 -6.85 -51.26
N GLY A 736 -22.78 -8.01 -50.83
CA GLY A 736 -23.49 -9.29 -50.90
C GLY A 736 -24.79 -9.31 -50.11
N GLU A 737 -24.79 -8.79 -48.88
CA GLU A 737 -25.97 -8.71 -48.01
C GLU A 737 -27.03 -7.76 -48.57
N VAL A 738 -26.63 -6.56 -48.97
CA VAL A 738 -27.52 -5.56 -49.59
C VAL A 738 -28.14 -6.10 -50.88
N ILE A 739 -27.37 -6.80 -51.73
CA ILE A 739 -27.89 -7.41 -52.97
C ILE A 739 -28.93 -8.49 -52.67
N GLN A 740 -28.70 -9.32 -51.67
CA GLN A 740 -29.64 -10.37 -51.28
C GLN A 740 -30.98 -9.78 -50.81
N GLU A 741 -30.92 -8.72 -50.00
CA GLU A 741 -32.12 -8.05 -49.47
C GLU A 741 -32.83 -7.21 -50.55
N ALA A 742 -32.08 -6.45 -51.36
CA ALA A 742 -32.61 -5.57 -52.40
C ALA A 742 -33.28 -6.34 -53.55
N MET A 743 -32.87 -7.59 -53.81
CA MET A 743 -33.39 -8.41 -54.90
C MET A 743 -34.24 -9.61 -54.43
N LYS A 744 -34.34 -9.90 -53.13
CA LYS A 744 -35.16 -11.00 -52.56
C LYS A 744 -35.01 -12.36 -53.27
N SER A 745 -33.80 -12.67 -53.76
CA SER A 745 -33.46 -13.85 -54.58
C SER A 745 -33.87 -13.83 -56.07
N ASP A 746 -34.50 -12.76 -56.56
CA ASP A 746 -34.80 -12.62 -57.99
C ASP A 746 -33.54 -12.25 -58.79
N GLU A 747 -33.37 -12.80 -59.99
CA GLU A 747 -32.25 -12.46 -60.90
C GLU A 747 -32.47 -11.14 -61.65
N LEU A 748 -33.70 -10.60 -61.62
CA LEU A 748 -34.15 -9.52 -62.48
C LEU A 748 -35.22 -8.66 -61.81
N VAL A 749 -35.07 -7.33 -61.88
CA VAL A 749 -36.08 -6.36 -61.46
C VAL A 749 -36.67 -5.66 -62.69
N ARG A 750 -38.00 -5.60 -62.77
CA ARG A 750 -38.76 -5.05 -63.89
C ARG A 750 -39.53 -3.80 -63.48
N PHE A 751 -39.48 -2.77 -64.33
CA PHE A 751 -40.19 -1.51 -64.12
C PHE A 751 -41.06 -1.20 -65.35
N GLU A 752 -42.37 -1.10 -65.14
CA GLU A 752 -43.35 -0.83 -66.20
C GLU A 752 -43.55 0.70 -66.41
N ASP A 753 -43.28 1.12 -67.65
CA ASP A 753 -43.77 2.30 -68.38
C ASP A 753 -44.18 3.60 -67.65
N VAL A 754 -43.26 4.25 -66.93
CA VAL A 754 -43.26 5.72 -66.77
C VAL A 754 -41.83 6.27 -66.65
N SER A 755 -41.10 6.44 -67.77
CA SER A 755 -39.73 7.02 -67.83
C SER A 755 -38.63 6.24 -67.08
N SER A 756 -37.36 6.67 -67.13
CA SER A 756 -36.26 6.09 -66.33
C SER A 756 -36.34 6.44 -64.83
N SER A 757 -37.31 7.26 -64.42
CA SER A 757 -37.48 7.73 -63.04
C SER A 757 -37.63 6.61 -62.00
N PRO A 758 -38.40 5.52 -62.23
CA PRO A 758 -38.55 4.43 -61.26
C PRO A 758 -37.25 3.67 -61.01
N VAL A 759 -36.40 3.53 -62.02
CA VAL A 759 -35.09 2.88 -61.90
C VAL A 759 -34.11 3.75 -61.11
N LEU A 760 -34.14 5.07 -61.34
CA LEU A 760 -33.34 6.04 -60.58
C LEU A 760 -33.74 6.04 -59.10
N GLU A 761 -35.04 6.01 -58.82
CA GLU A 761 -35.55 5.96 -57.45
C GLU A 761 -35.22 4.63 -56.75
N TYR A 762 -35.27 3.52 -57.48
CA TYR A 762 -34.84 2.21 -56.97
C TYR A 762 -33.34 2.20 -56.62
N LEU A 763 -32.45 2.57 -57.55
CA LEU A 763 -31.01 2.60 -57.29
C LEU A 763 -30.65 3.56 -56.15
N ARG A 764 -31.33 4.70 -56.05
CA ARG A 764 -31.19 5.64 -54.94
C ARG A 764 -31.57 4.99 -53.61
N ARG A 765 -32.74 4.36 -53.53
CA ARG A 765 -33.21 3.67 -52.32
C ARG A 765 -32.28 2.53 -51.90
N VAL A 766 -31.79 1.75 -52.87
CA VAL A 766 -30.81 0.67 -52.62
C VAL A 766 -29.50 1.22 -52.08
N SER A 767 -29.00 2.34 -52.62
CA SER A 767 -27.81 3.01 -52.08
C SER A 767 -28.03 3.68 -50.71
N GLU A 768 -29.24 4.21 -50.44
CA GLU A 768 -29.61 4.75 -49.13
C GLU A 768 -29.66 3.66 -48.06
N GLN A 769 -30.22 2.49 -48.39
CA GLN A 769 -30.23 1.32 -47.52
C GLN A 769 -28.81 0.80 -47.25
N ALA A 770 -27.99 0.65 -48.29
CA ALA A 770 -26.58 0.29 -48.14
C ALA A 770 -25.84 1.27 -47.21
N MET A 771 -26.08 2.57 -47.38
CA MET A 771 -25.44 3.60 -46.56
C MET A 771 -25.87 3.51 -45.09
N GLU A 772 -27.14 3.22 -44.80
CA GLU A 772 -27.63 3.05 -43.42
C GLU A 772 -26.94 1.88 -42.72
N GLU A 773 -26.80 0.74 -43.42
CA GLU A 773 -26.10 -0.45 -42.92
C GLU A 773 -24.60 -0.18 -42.70
N TRP A 774 -23.92 0.41 -43.69
CA TRP A 774 -22.48 0.69 -43.61
C TRP A 774 -22.15 1.79 -42.60
N ASN A 775 -23.00 2.81 -42.44
CA ASN A 775 -22.82 3.87 -41.44
C ASN A 775 -22.93 3.35 -40.01
N GLY A 776 -23.71 2.29 -39.76
CA GLY A 776 -23.69 1.59 -38.48
C GLY A 776 -22.30 1.06 -38.12
N ALA A 777 -21.64 0.36 -39.05
CA ALA A 777 -20.28 -0.15 -38.87
C ALA A 777 -19.23 0.97 -38.78
N TYR A 778 -19.34 1.98 -39.64
CA TYR A 778 -18.46 3.16 -39.60
C TYR A 778 -18.55 3.91 -38.27
N THR A 779 -19.75 4.09 -37.71
CA THR A 779 -19.93 4.77 -36.42
C THR A 779 -19.17 4.05 -35.31
N VAL A 780 -19.20 2.70 -35.29
CA VAL A 780 -18.46 1.90 -34.30
C VAL A 780 -16.94 2.08 -34.49
N CYS A 781 -16.45 1.96 -35.72
CA CYS A 781 -15.03 2.12 -36.05
C CYS A 781 -14.52 3.54 -35.73
N ALA A 782 -15.29 4.56 -36.08
CA ALA A 782 -14.95 5.97 -35.82
C ALA A 782 -14.93 6.28 -34.31
N ASN A 783 -15.84 5.71 -33.53
CA ASN A 783 -15.80 5.81 -32.06
C ASN A 783 -14.57 5.10 -31.46
N GLN A 784 -14.15 3.97 -32.03
CA GLN A 784 -12.93 3.27 -31.62
C GLN A 784 -11.67 4.05 -31.99
N ALA A 785 -11.64 4.66 -33.18
CA ALA A 785 -10.59 5.56 -33.63
C ALA A 785 -10.50 6.80 -32.73
N TYR A 786 -11.63 7.42 -32.37
CA TYR A 786 -11.70 8.55 -31.45
C TYR A 786 -11.09 8.20 -30.08
N LYS A 787 -11.53 7.13 -29.43
CA LYS A 787 -11.00 6.68 -28.13
C LYS A 787 -9.50 6.40 -28.18
N SER A 788 -9.03 5.76 -29.25
CA SER A 788 -7.61 5.45 -29.45
C SER A 788 -6.77 6.72 -29.63
N THR A 789 -7.30 7.68 -30.39
CA THR A 789 -6.67 8.98 -30.65
C THR A 789 -6.58 9.81 -29.37
N VAL A 790 -7.66 9.90 -28.59
CA VAL A 790 -7.67 10.61 -27.29
C VAL A 790 -6.65 10.00 -26.32
N THR A 791 -6.56 8.67 -26.23
CA THR A 791 -5.59 7.99 -25.37
C THR A 791 -4.15 8.29 -25.80
N ALA A 792 -3.89 8.33 -27.11
CA ALA A 792 -2.57 8.68 -27.64
C ALA A 792 -2.23 10.14 -27.35
N LEU A 793 -3.20 11.05 -27.42
CA LEU A 793 -3.03 12.47 -27.10
C LEU A 793 -2.66 12.73 -25.66
N GLU A 794 -3.25 12.03 -24.69
CA GLU A 794 -2.84 12.12 -23.30
C GLU A 794 -1.37 11.73 -23.09
N LYS A 795 -0.87 10.76 -23.86
CA LYS A 795 0.54 10.36 -23.84
C LYS A 795 1.42 11.43 -24.49
N TRP A 796 0.97 12.04 -25.58
CA TRP A 796 1.65 13.15 -26.24
C TRP A 796 1.79 14.36 -25.30
N THR A 797 0.69 14.82 -24.70
CA THR A 797 0.67 15.93 -23.74
C THR A 797 1.67 15.72 -22.60
N ARG A 798 1.73 14.51 -22.03
CA ARG A 798 2.72 14.14 -21.00
C ARG A 798 4.16 14.19 -21.52
N THR A 799 4.40 13.74 -22.74
CA THR A 799 5.72 13.69 -23.35
C THR A 799 6.25 15.10 -23.65
N VAL A 800 5.40 15.98 -24.19
CA VAL A 800 5.74 17.40 -24.41
C VAL A 800 6.01 18.08 -23.07
N GLY A 801 5.15 17.87 -22.07
CA GLY A 801 5.34 18.40 -20.72
C GLY A 801 6.69 17.96 -20.11
N HIS A 802 7.05 16.68 -20.23
CA HIS A 802 8.34 16.16 -19.77
C HIS A 802 9.52 16.82 -20.50
N HIS A 803 9.42 16.98 -21.83
CA HIS A 803 10.46 17.63 -22.62
C HIS A 803 10.66 19.11 -22.21
N LEU A 804 9.58 19.84 -21.98
CA LEU A 804 9.63 21.23 -21.50
C LEU A 804 10.24 21.35 -20.10
N ARG A 805 9.98 20.38 -19.20
CA ARG A 805 10.65 20.30 -17.89
C ARG A 805 12.14 20.04 -18.02
N ARG A 806 12.51 19.01 -18.80
CA ARG A 806 13.92 18.63 -19.03
C ARG A 806 14.73 19.76 -19.66
N SER A 807 14.11 20.53 -20.54
CA SER A 807 14.74 21.68 -21.21
C SER A 807 14.74 22.97 -20.37
N ARG A 808 14.25 22.92 -19.12
CA ARG A 808 14.14 24.06 -18.20
C ARG A 808 13.42 25.27 -18.81
N ALA A 809 12.38 25.02 -19.63
CA ALA A 809 11.53 26.07 -20.16
C ALA A 809 10.86 26.87 -19.02
N ASP A 810 10.71 28.17 -19.19
CA ASP A 810 10.05 29.05 -18.22
C ASP A 810 8.53 28.78 -18.11
N GLY A 811 7.90 29.33 -17.07
CA GLY A 811 6.47 29.14 -16.83
C GLY A 811 5.58 29.67 -17.95
N ALA A 812 5.94 30.80 -18.57
CA ALA A 812 5.18 31.44 -19.64
C ALA A 812 5.15 30.59 -20.93
N LEU A 813 6.28 30.00 -21.32
CA LEU A 813 6.37 29.10 -22.46
C LEU A 813 5.61 27.80 -22.20
N ARG A 814 5.76 27.22 -21.00
CA ARG A 814 5.00 26.01 -20.61
C ARG A 814 3.50 26.27 -20.67
N LYS A 815 3.04 27.42 -20.17
CA LYS A 815 1.63 27.85 -20.24
C LYS A 815 1.13 27.95 -21.68
N ARG A 816 1.83 28.69 -22.55
CA ARG A 816 1.43 28.84 -23.96
C ARG A 816 1.35 27.50 -24.69
N VAL A 817 2.28 26.57 -24.44
CA VAL A 817 2.23 25.22 -25.02
C VAL A 817 1.09 24.39 -24.43
N ALA A 818 0.81 24.52 -23.13
CA ALA A 818 -0.32 23.86 -22.46
C ALA A 818 -1.68 24.28 -23.04
N GLU A 819 -1.86 25.57 -23.30
CA GLU A 819 -3.10 26.11 -23.91
C GLU A 819 -3.34 25.50 -25.29
N ARG A 820 -2.28 25.42 -26.10
CA ARG A 820 -2.33 24.80 -27.43
C ARG A 820 -2.66 23.30 -27.32
N LEU A 821 -2.01 22.56 -26.43
CA LEU A 821 -2.30 21.14 -26.22
C LEU A 821 -3.74 20.90 -25.73
N SER A 822 -4.25 21.77 -24.87
CA SER A 822 -5.63 21.66 -24.36
C SER A 822 -6.66 21.90 -25.46
N SER A 823 -6.44 22.89 -26.32
CA SER A 823 -7.34 23.21 -27.44
C SER A 823 -7.48 22.08 -28.48
N LEU A 824 -6.53 21.14 -28.51
CA LEU A 824 -6.60 19.99 -29.42
C LEU A 824 -7.72 19.01 -29.03
N HIS A 825 -7.99 18.88 -27.72
CA HIS A 825 -9.07 18.01 -27.25
C HIS A 825 -10.43 18.49 -27.73
N ASP A 826 -10.65 19.81 -27.76
CA ASP A 826 -11.89 20.43 -28.24
C ASP A 826 -12.04 20.39 -29.78
N ARG A 827 -10.93 20.23 -30.52
CA ARG A 827 -10.92 20.21 -31.99
C ARG A 827 -11.20 18.84 -32.60
N ILE A 828 -11.02 17.77 -31.83
CA ILE A 828 -11.37 16.42 -32.28
C ILE A 828 -12.84 16.20 -31.95
N SER A 829 -13.67 16.11 -32.98
CA SER A 829 -15.12 16.05 -32.81
C SER A 829 -15.54 14.82 -32.01
N ASP A 830 -16.19 15.07 -30.86
CA ASP A 830 -16.97 14.08 -30.12
C ASP A 830 -18.42 14.16 -30.63
N GLY A 831 -18.86 13.18 -31.41
CA GLY A 831 -20.17 13.26 -32.05
C GLY A 831 -20.59 12.01 -32.81
N PRO A 832 -21.86 11.97 -33.27
CA PRO A 832 -22.31 10.90 -34.15
C PRO A 832 -21.54 10.99 -35.46
N PHE A 833 -20.63 10.04 -35.66
CA PHE A 833 -19.85 9.93 -36.90
C PHE A 833 -20.73 9.34 -37.99
N GLU A 834 -21.12 10.14 -38.97
CA GLU A 834 -21.80 9.67 -40.17
C GLU A 834 -20.91 9.91 -41.39
N CYS A 835 -20.81 8.94 -42.30
CA CYS A 835 -20.09 9.10 -43.55
C CYS A 835 -21.11 9.29 -44.68
N ILE A 836 -21.05 10.45 -45.34
CA ILE A 836 -21.96 10.79 -46.45
C ILE A 836 -21.11 11.03 -47.70
N PRO A 837 -21.21 10.17 -48.72
CA PRO A 837 -20.52 10.35 -49.99
C PRO A 837 -20.91 11.67 -50.69
N PRO A 838 -20.02 12.25 -51.51
CA PRO A 838 -20.33 13.49 -52.25
C PRO A 838 -21.54 13.33 -53.17
N GLU A 839 -22.57 14.17 -52.96
CA GLU A 839 -23.88 14.04 -53.62
C GLU A 839 -23.80 14.04 -55.16
N ASN A 840 -22.88 14.82 -55.74
CA ASN A 840 -22.68 14.88 -57.18
C ASN A 840 -22.10 13.58 -57.75
N ALA A 841 -21.08 13.02 -57.09
CA ALA A 841 -20.47 11.75 -57.51
C ALA A 841 -21.44 10.57 -57.34
N TRP A 842 -22.23 10.58 -56.27
CA TRP A 842 -23.31 9.61 -56.05
C TRP A 842 -24.36 9.66 -57.18
N LYS A 843 -24.83 10.86 -57.54
CA LYS A 843 -25.76 11.05 -58.67
C LYS A 843 -25.17 10.58 -60.01
N ASP A 844 -23.89 10.83 -60.24
CA ASP A 844 -23.22 10.42 -61.47
C ASP A 844 -23.13 8.89 -61.60
N ILE A 845 -22.83 8.16 -60.51
CA ILE A 845 -22.83 6.68 -60.50
C ILE A 845 -24.23 6.15 -60.84
N ILE A 846 -25.28 6.70 -60.22
CA ILE A 846 -26.67 6.30 -60.51
C ILE A 846 -27.01 6.52 -61.99
N LEU A 847 -26.68 7.70 -62.53
CA LEU A 847 -26.96 8.04 -63.92
C LEU A 847 -26.16 7.20 -64.92
N ASP A 848 -24.93 6.82 -64.58
CA ASP A 848 -24.08 5.98 -65.42
C ASP A 848 -24.61 4.54 -65.50
N THR A 849 -25.01 3.96 -64.37
CA THR A 849 -25.65 2.63 -64.31
C THR A 849 -26.93 2.59 -65.14
N VAL A 850 -27.78 3.62 -65.03
CA VAL A 850 -29.03 3.69 -65.83
C VAL A 850 -28.75 3.79 -67.33
N LYS A 851 -27.67 4.45 -67.74
CA LYS A 851 -27.32 4.60 -69.17
C LYS A 851 -26.69 3.34 -69.76
N LYS A 852 -25.88 2.62 -68.98
CA LYS A 852 -25.03 1.53 -69.49
C LYS A 852 -25.63 0.15 -69.27
N ASP A 853 -26.28 -0.07 -68.14
CA ASP A 853 -26.55 -1.41 -67.63
C ASP A 853 -28.06 -1.72 -67.50
N VAL A 854 -28.94 -0.76 -67.76
CA VAL A 854 -30.40 -0.97 -67.85
C VAL A 854 -30.79 -1.35 -69.27
N SER A 855 -31.41 -2.52 -69.44
CA SER A 855 -31.92 -2.94 -70.74
C SER A 855 -33.38 -2.50 -70.91
N VAL A 856 -33.75 -2.11 -72.13
CA VAL A 856 -35.10 -1.64 -72.47
C VAL A 856 -35.75 -2.63 -73.42
N VAL A 857 -36.69 -3.40 -72.90
CA VAL A 857 -37.48 -4.35 -73.69
C VAL A 857 -38.75 -3.65 -74.17
N LYS A 858 -38.99 -3.70 -75.48
CA LYS A 858 -40.24 -3.20 -76.08
C LYS A 858 -41.24 -4.34 -76.11
N GLN A 859 -42.27 -4.30 -75.27
CA GLN A 859 -43.36 -5.26 -75.37
C GLN A 859 -44.19 -4.96 -76.62
N GLN A 860 -44.25 -5.90 -77.56
CA GLN A 860 -45.20 -5.86 -78.67
C GLN A 860 -46.53 -6.46 -78.22
N SER A 861 -47.35 -5.69 -77.51
CA SER A 861 -48.76 -6.00 -77.35
C SER A 861 -49.55 -5.34 -78.49
N LEU A 862 -50.63 -5.96 -78.95
CA LEU A 862 -51.46 -5.45 -80.05
C LEU A 862 -52.14 -4.09 -79.74
N PHE A 863 -52.11 -3.61 -78.49
CA PHE A 863 -52.82 -2.40 -78.05
C PHE A 863 -52.04 -1.44 -77.13
N SER A 864 -50.76 -1.71 -76.80
CA SER A 864 -49.90 -0.77 -76.04
C SER A 864 -48.42 -0.87 -76.45
N ARG A 865 -47.73 0.28 -76.57
CA ARG A 865 -46.27 0.35 -76.75
C ARG A 865 -45.61 0.63 -75.39
N ALA A 866 -45.70 -0.33 -74.47
CA ALA A 866 -45.05 -0.19 -73.17
C ALA A 866 -43.55 -0.48 -73.27
N LYS A 867 -42.72 0.38 -72.67
CA LYS A 867 -41.30 0.09 -72.44
C LYS A 867 -41.16 -0.55 -71.06
N GLU A 868 -40.52 -1.70 -71.03
CA GLU A 868 -40.14 -2.38 -69.80
C GLU A 868 -38.65 -2.16 -69.58
N TYR A 869 -38.29 -1.62 -68.43
CA TYR A 869 -36.89 -1.46 -68.03
C TYR A 869 -36.52 -2.65 -67.16
N GLU A 870 -35.50 -3.39 -67.59
CA GLU A 870 -34.99 -4.58 -66.92
C GLU A 870 -33.60 -4.30 -66.35
N LEU A 871 -33.46 -4.44 -65.03
CA LEU A 871 -32.21 -4.33 -64.31
C LEU A 871 -31.83 -5.70 -63.75
N HIS A 872 -30.75 -6.27 -64.29
CA HIS A 872 -30.26 -7.59 -63.88
C HIS A 872 -29.37 -7.51 -62.64
N ARG A 873 -29.30 -8.60 -61.88
CA ARG A 873 -28.44 -8.72 -60.68
C ARG A 873 -26.98 -8.28 -60.88
N PRO A 874 -26.28 -8.63 -61.98
CA PRO A 874 -24.90 -8.18 -62.20
C PRO A 874 -24.77 -6.65 -62.34
N ALA A 875 -25.82 -5.96 -62.80
CA ALA A 875 -25.82 -4.50 -62.90
C ALA A 875 -25.97 -3.83 -61.53
N VAL A 876 -26.80 -4.42 -60.65
CA VAL A 876 -26.97 -3.96 -59.25
C VAL A 876 -25.69 -4.21 -58.45
N ASP A 877 -25.07 -5.38 -58.62
CA ASP A 877 -23.77 -5.70 -58.01
C ASP A 877 -22.69 -4.71 -58.43
N LYS A 878 -22.54 -4.48 -59.73
CA LYS A 878 -21.59 -3.51 -60.28
C LYS A 878 -21.84 -2.08 -59.78
N PHE A 879 -23.10 -1.67 -59.65
CA PHE A 879 -23.48 -0.38 -59.07
C PHE A 879 -23.09 -0.28 -57.60
N LEU A 880 -23.45 -1.28 -56.79
CA LEU A 880 -23.16 -1.28 -55.35
C LEU A 880 -21.66 -1.31 -55.07
N ARG A 881 -20.87 -2.04 -55.86
CA ARG A 881 -19.40 -2.00 -55.77
C ARG A 881 -18.82 -0.63 -56.10
N ALA A 882 -19.32 0.03 -57.15
CA ALA A 882 -18.91 1.39 -57.50
C ALA A 882 -19.29 2.40 -56.40
N PHE A 883 -20.47 2.22 -55.78
CA PHE A 883 -20.94 3.05 -54.68
C PHE A 883 -20.15 2.79 -53.38
N HIS A 884 -19.84 1.53 -53.07
CA HIS A 884 -18.98 1.13 -51.95
C HIS A 884 -17.57 1.71 -52.09
N ALA A 885 -17.01 1.74 -53.30
CA ALA A 885 -15.72 2.38 -53.56
C ALA A 885 -15.77 3.90 -53.30
N LEU A 886 -16.86 4.58 -53.69
CA LEU A 886 -17.05 6.01 -53.40
C LEU A 886 -17.18 6.26 -51.89
N TRP A 887 -17.96 5.42 -51.19
CA TRP A 887 -18.13 5.50 -49.74
C TRP A 887 -16.81 5.22 -49.00
N SER A 888 -16.07 4.18 -49.37
CA SER A 888 -14.78 3.83 -48.78
C SER A 888 -13.75 4.95 -48.95
N ALA A 889 -13.71 5.59 -50.12
CA ALA A 889 -12.85 6.76 -50.35
C ALA A 889 -13.24 7.95 -49.46
N GLN A 890 -14.54 8.14 -49.20
CA GLN A 890 -15.01 9.17 -48.28
C GLN A 890 -14.66 8.83 -46.81
N VAL A 891 -14.77 7.56 -46.42
CA VAL A 891 -14.34 7.08 -45.08
C VAL A 891 -12.84 7.36 -44.84
N GLU A 892 -11.99 7.07 -45.83
CA GLU A 892 -10.56 7.40 -45.74
C GLU A 892 -10.34 8.92 -45.58
N ALA A 893 -11.03 9.74 -46.39
CA ALA A 893 -10.94 11.19 -46.30
C ALA A 893 -11.42 11.75 -44.95
N ASP A 894 -12.54 11.24 -44.43
CA ASP A 894 -13.12 11.62 -43.14
C ASP A 894 -12.20 11.20 -41.99
N SER A 895 -11.58 10.02 -42.06
CA SER A 895 -10.64 9.54 -41.03
C SER A 895 -9.41 10.45 -40.89
N VAL A 896 -8.85 10.89 -42.02
CA VAL A 896 -7.71 11.83 -42.05
C VAL A 896 -8.15 13.21 -41.56
N THR A 897 -9.31 13.68 -42.00
CA THR A 897 -9.83 15.02 -41.67
C THR A 897 -10.19 15.14 -40.20
N ASN A 898 -10.82 14.13 -39.61
CA ASN A 898 -11.33 14.18 -38.25
C ASN A 898 -10.30 13.81 -37.19
N PHE A 899 -9.33 12.93 -37.50
CA PHE A 899 -8.40 12.40 -36.49
C PHE A 899 -6.94 12.80 -36.72
N VAL A 900 -6.48 12.95 -37.96
CA VAL A 900 -5.05 13.18 -38.26
C VAL A 900 -4.73 14.67 -38.45
N ASN A 901 -5.53 15.39 -39.24
CA ASN A 901 -5.29 16.80 -39.56
C ASN A 901 -5.34 17.73 -38.33
N PRO A 902 -6.26 17.57 -37.35
CA PRO A 902 -6.28 18.42 -36.16
C PRO A 902 -4.98 18.34 -35.37
N ILE A 903 -4.37 17.15 -35.32
CA ILE A 903 -3.11 16.88 -34.62
C ILE A 903 -1.92 17.52 -35.34
N LYS A 904 -1.86 17.39 -36.67
CA LYS A 904 -0.82 18.04 -37.50
C LYS A 904 -0.85 19.56 -37.33
N HIS A 905 -2.04 20.16 -37.41
CA HIS A 905 -2.22 21.59 -37.25
C HIS A 905 -1.83 22.07 -35.84
N ASN A 906 -2.18 21.31 -34.80
CA ASN A 906 -1.80 21.64 -33.43
C ASN A 906 -0.28 21.62 -33.21
N PHE A 907 0.43 20.67 -33.83
CA PHE A 907 1.89 20.62 -33.73
C PHE A 907 2.57 21.81 -34.41
N GLU A 908 2.05 22.25 -35.55
CA GLU A 908 2.51 23.47 -36.22
C GLU A 908 2.30 24.70 -35.31
N GLU A 909 1.14 24.84 -34.68
CA GLU A 909 0.88 25.89 -33.69
C GLU A 909 1.87 25.84 -32.51
N ILE A 910 2.20 24.65 -31.98
CA ILE A 910 3.19 24.50 -30.91
C ILE A 910 4.59 24.90 -31.39
N CYS A 911 4.98 24.53 -32.61
CA CYS A 911 6.25 24.94 -33.20
C CYS A 911 6.33 26.47 -33.38
N GLU A 912 5.24 27.11 -33.80
CA GLU A 912 5.16 28.57 -33.92
C GLU A 912 5.31 29.26 -32.56
N VAL A 913 4.67 28.74 -31.51
CA VAL A 913 4.79 29.24 -30.13
C VAL A 913 6.21 29.11 -29.60
N LEU A 914 6.90 28.01 -29.92
CA LEU A 914 8.30 27.81 -29.54
C LEU A 914 9.26 28.75 -30.29
N CYS A 915 8.89 29.20 -31.49
CA CYS A 915 9.71 30.11 -32.32
C CYS A 915 9.40 31.59 -32.11
N THR A 916 8.29 31.96 -31.44
CA THR A 916 7.90 33.36 -31.24
C THR A 916 8.51 33.93 -29.95
N PRO A 917 9.30 35.02 -30.03
CA PRO A 917 9.84 35.67 -28.85
C PRO A 917 8.70 36.26 -27.99
N PRO A 918 8.87 36.33 -26.66
CA PRO A 918 7.82 36.81 -25.74
C PRO A 918 7.36 38.26 -26.00
N SER A 919 8.10 39.05 -26.79
CA SER A 919 7.86 40.48 -27.03
C SER A 919 7.07 40.81 -28.32
N SER A 920 6.67 39.85 -29.16
CA SER A 920 6.07 40.15 -30.48
C SER A 920 4.54 40.01 -30.59
N LEU A 921 3.86 39.53 -29.55
CA LEU A 921 2.39 39.46 -29.51
C LEU A 921 1.91 40.49 -28.49
N GLY A 922 1.55 41.69 -28.98
CA GLY A 922 1.11 42.83 -28.18
C GLY A 922 -0.06 42.46 -27.27
N GLY A 923 0.24 42.36 -25.98
CA GLY A 923 -0.68 42.00 -24.91
C GLY A 923 0.06 42.05 -23.59
N GLU A 924 0.59 43.22 -23.22
CA GLU A 924 0.77 43.51 -21.80
C GLU A 924 -0.62 43.38 -21.18
N SER A 925 -0.85 42.31 -20.39
CA SER A 925 -1.96 42.37 -19.45
C SER A 925 -1.68 43.55 -18.51
N PRO A 926 -2.68 44.37 -18.14
CA PRO A 926 -2.45 45.54 -17.31
C PRO A 926 -1.99 45.23 -15.87
N ASP A 927 -1.90 43.95 -15.48
CA ASP A 927 -1.58 43.50 -14.12
C ASP A 927 -0.13 42.97 -14.03
N GLY A 928 0.83 43.78 -14.47
CA GLY A 928 2.26 43.48 -14.53
C GLY A 928 2.99 43.30 -13.20
N SER A 929 2.35 42.87 -12.11
CA SER A 929 3.06 42.54 -10.88
C SER A 929 2.59 41.22 -10.24
N THR A 930 3.53 40.28 -10.20
CA THR A 930 3.73 39.29 -9.12
C THR A 930 2.79 38.07 -9.03
N ASP A 931 2.84 37.15 -9.99
CA ASP A 931 2.31 35.78 -9.77
C ASP A 931 3.32 34.84 -9.08
N PHE A 932 4.62 35.17 -9.11
CA PHE A 932 5.69 34.38 -8.47
C PHE A 932 6.43 35.13 -7.35
N ALA A 933 5.87 36.20 -6.78
CA ALA A 933 6.51 36.92 -5.65
C ALA A 933 6.70 36.07 -4.39
N PHE A 934 5.91 34.99 -4.25
CA PHE A 934 6.07 34.02 -3.19
C PHE A 934 7.34 33.17 -3.34
N VAL A 935 7.88 33.02 -4.55
CA VAL A 935 9.00 32.12 -4.86
C VAL A 935 10.29 32.53 -4.14
N PRO A 936 10.77 33.79 -4.20
CA PRO A 936 11.95 34.20 -3.44
C PRO A 936 11.77 34.12 -1.91
N VAL A 937 10.54 34.30 -1.41
CA VAL A 937 10.23 34.25 0.02
C VAL A 937 10.29 32.82 0.54
N LEU A 938 9.63 31.87 -0.13
CA LEU A 938 9.69 30.45 0.23
C LEU A 938 11.08 29.84 -0.02
N SER A 939 11.72 30.16 -1.14
CA SER A 939 13.03 29.57 -1.48
C SER A 939 14.08 29.92 -0.44
N ARG A 940 14.11 31.17 0.06
CA ARG A 940 15.02 31.60 1.12
C ARG A 940 14.84 30.81 2.42
N ALA A 941 13.60 30.53 2.83
CA ALA A 941 13.31 29.77 4.04
C ALA A 941 13.62 28.28 3.85
N LEU A 942 13.30 27.73 2.68
CA LEU A 942 13.53 26.33 2.33
C LEU A 942 15.01 26.00 2.11
N ASP A 943 15.83 26.94 1.62
CA ASP A 943 17.28 26.77 1.48
C ASP A 943 17.97 26.53 2.83
N LYS A 944 17.47 27.15 3.91
CA LYS A 944 17.98 26.88 5.26
C LYS A 944 17.67 25.47 5.76
N LEU A 945 16.58 24.89 5.28
CA LEU A 945 16.24 23.49 5.55
C LEU A 945 17.12 22.54 4.72
N LYS A 946 17.41 22.90 3.46
CA LYS A 946 18.36 22.18 2.59
C LYS A 946 19.75 22.06 3.26
N ASP A 947 20.17 23.09 3.99
CA ASP A 947 21.45 23.16 4.69
C ASP A 947 21.41 22.60 6.14
N PHE A 948 20.26 22.12 6.63
CA PHE A 948 20.10 21.70 8.04
C PHE A 948 20.70 20.32 8.32
N HIS A 949 21.74 20.23 9.16
CA HIS A 949 22.37 18.98 9.62
C HIS A 949 22.14 18.66 11.10
N LEU A 950 21.99 17.37 11.43
CA LEU A 950 22.08 16.85 12.79
C LEU A 950 23.55 16.74 13.21
N GLY A 951 23.90 17.23 14.40
CA GLY A 951 25.25 17.23 14.95
C GLY A 951 25.65 15.86 15.51
N MET A 952 26.77 15.32 15.00
CA MET A 952 27.41 14.09 15.49
C MET A 952 28.50 14.46 16.50
N GLY A 953 28.16 14.55 17.78
CA GLY A 953 29.13 14.77 18.86
C GLY A 953 29.00 13.72 19.96
N ASP A 954 30.14 13.27 20.52
CA ASP A 954 30.22 12.33 21.65
C ASP A 954 29.52 12.84 22.93
N ASP A 955 29.25 14.15 23.02
CA ASP A 955 28.44 14.78 24.08
C ASP A 955 26.96 14.90 23.66
N GLY A 956 26.30 13.75 23.50
CA GLY A 956 24.99 13.61 22.84
C GLY A 956 23.82 14.42 23.41
N ARG A 957 23.90 14.99 24.63
CA ARG A 957 22.82 15.82 25.20
C ARG A 957 22.89 17.30 24.81
N ASP A 958 24.10 17.86 24.73
CA ASP A 958 24.26 19.28 24.38
C ASP A 958 24.16 19.50 22.87
N SER A 959 24.61 18.52 22.07
CA SER A 959 24.40 18.52 20.60
C SER A 959 22.91 18.49 20.23
N MET A 960 22.13 17.59 20.84
CA MET A 960 20.69 17.46 20.55
C MET A 960 19.90 18.71 20.97
N ARG A 961 20.28 19.37 22.08
CA ARG A 961 19.69 20.66 22.48
C ARG A 961 19.95 21.76 21.45
N LEU A 962 21.19 21.83 20.95
CA LEU A 962 21.57 22.81 19.94
C LEU A 962 20.85 22.56 18.61
N ASP A 963 20.69 21.29 18.21
CA ASP A 963 19.94 20.90 17.01
C ASP A 963 18.45 21.18 17.12
N LYS A 964 17.85 20.97 18.30
CA LYS A 964 16.47 21.39 18.59
C LYS A 964 16.31 22.91 18.46
N GLN A 965 17.28 23.68 18.95
CA GLN A 965 17.25 25.14 18.82
C GLN A 965 17.42 25.59 17.36
N ARG A 966 18.32 24.96 16.60
CA ARG A 966 18.47 25.20 15.16
C ARG A 966 17.20 24.84 14.39
N CYS A 967 16.57 23.70 14.70
CA CYS A 967 15.30 23.27 14.12
C CYS A 967 14.21 24.31 14.38
N LYS A 968 14.02 24.73 15.63
CA LYS A 968 13.05 25.79 15.97
C LYS A 968 13.31 27.09 15.20
N GLY A 969 14.56 27.46 14.98
CA GLY A 969 14.94 28.60 14.15
C GLY A 969 14.47 28.44 12.71
N VAL A 970 14.80 27.31 12.07
CA VAL A 970 14.35 27.01 10.69
C VAL A 970 12.83 26.98 10.60
N GLN A 971 12.14 26.37 11.57
CA GLN A 971 10.68 26.32 11.59
C GLN A 971 10.04 27.71 11.72
N ALA A 972 10.55 28.54 12.62
CA ALA A 972 10.04 29.91 12.78
C ALA A 972 10.16 30.71 11.48
N GLU A 973 11.27 30.56 10.76
CA GLU A 973 11.47 31.23 9.48
C GLU A 973 10.60 30.67 8.35
N VAL A 974 10.38 29.35 8.31
CA VAL A 974 9.44 28.74 7.36
C VAL A 974 8.01 29.19 7.66
N SER A 975 7.60 29.22 8.92
CA SER A 975 6.29 29.74 9.33
C SER A 975 6.14 31.23 9.02
N GLU A 976 7.15 32.06 9.25
CA GLU A 976 7.15 33.48 8.87
C GLU A 976 7.01 33.65 7.36
N ALA A 977 7.75 32.85 6.56
CA ALA A 977 7.62 32.85 5.11
C ALA A 977 6.23 32.39 4.65
N VAL A 978 5.67 31.37 5.29
CA VAL A 978 4.32 30.86 5.02
C VAL A 978 3.26 31.93 5.27
N GLU A 979 3.30 32.60 6.43
CA GLU A 979 2.36 33.69 6.74
C GLU A 979 2.55 34.88 5.80
N ALA A 980 3.79 35.26 5.50
CA ALA A 980 4.08 36.32 4.54
C ALA A 980 3.54 36.02 3.13
N VAL A 981 3.53 34.74 2.70
CA VAL A 981 2.94 34.33 1.42
C VAL A 981 1.42 34.26 1.48
N LYS A 982 0.83 33.85 2.61
CA LYS A 982 -0.62 33.89 2.79
C LYS A 982 -1.15 35.31 2.64
N ASP A 983 -0.42 36.30 3.14
CA ASP A 983 -0.75 37.72 3.02
C ASP A 983 -0.55 38.29 1.59
N MET A 984 -0.01 37.52 0.63
CA MET A 984 0.16 37.98 -0.75
C MET A 984 -1.11 37.81 -1.59
N ASP A 985 -1.33 38.74 -2.52
CA ASP A 985 -2.47 38.73 -3.45
C ASP A 985 -2.55 37.43 -4.29
N CYS A 986 -1.42 36.79 -4.59
CA CYS A 986 -1.39 35.52 -5.33
C CYS A 986 -2.01 34.35 -4.56
N TYR A 987 -2.09 34.41 -3.23
CA TYR A 987 -2.74 33.41 -2.39
C TYR A 987 -4.26 33.65 -2.29
N HIS A 988 -4.69 34.89 -2.07
CA HIS A 988 -6.10 35.26 -1.85
C HIS A 988 -6.97 35.34 -3.11
N ARG A 989 -6.41 35.35 -4.33
CA ARG A 989 -7.19 35.45 -5.59
C ARG A 989 -8.28 34.38 -5.77
N LYS A 990 -8.21 33.24 -5.07
CA LYS A 990 -9.25 32.19 -5.09
C LYS A 990 -10.47 32.51 -4.20
N GLU A 991 -10.30 33.30 -3.14
CA GLU A 991 -11.37 33.58 -2.16
C GLU A 991 -12.47 34.49 -2.71
N LEU A 992 -12.13 35.36 -3.68
CA LEU A 992 -13.09 36.24 -4.36
C LEU A 992 -13.98 35.51 -5.38
N GLY A 993 -13.65 34.26 -5.75
CA GLY A 993 -14.38 33.44 -6.71
C GLY A 993 -15.42 32.48 -6.11
N GLY A 994 -15.74 32.58 -4.81
CA GLY A 994 -16.85 31.84 -4.21
C GLY A 994 -16.63 30.34 -3.98
N VAL A 995 -15.38 29.87 -3.89
CA VAL A 995 -15.07 28.52 -3.39
C VAL A 995 -14.07 28.65 -2.23
N SER A 996 -14.56 28.41 -1.02
CA SER A 996 -13.78 28.42 0.22
C SER A 996 -12.54 27.50 0.09
N PRO A 997 -11.37 27.90 0.61
CA PRO A 997 -10.23 27.00 0.72
C PRO A 997 -10.66 25.83 1.60
N SER A 998 -10.57 24.61 1.07
CA SER A 998 -10.77 23.40 1.85
C SER A 998 -9.91 23.48 3.10
N LYS A 999 -10.55 23.38 4.27
CA LYS A 999 -9.91 23.21 5.58
C LYS A 999 -8.68 22.30 5.45
N SER A 1000 -7.56 22.82 5.95
CA SER A 1000 -6.28 22.17 6.25
C SER A 1000 -6.14 20.71 5.80
N TRP A 1001 -5.16 20.45 4.93
CA TRP A 1001 -4.76 19.10 4.52
C TRP A 1001 -3.94 18.35 5.59
N PHE A 1002 -4.06 18.78 6.86
CA PHE A 1002 -3.54 18.15 8.07
C PHE A 1002 -4.59 18.19 9.20
N PRO A 1003 -5.25 17.06 9.54
CA PRO A 1003 -6.01 16.92 10.77
C PRO A 1003 -5.15 16.26 11.86
N TRP A 1004 -3.96 16.81 12.14
CA TRP A 1004 -3.10 16.37 13.25
C TRP A 1004 -2.59 17.63 13.97
N MET A 1005 -3.40 18.13 14.91
CA MET A 1005 -2.98 18.89 16.08
C MET A 1005 -3.73 18.34 17.28
#